data_AF-A0A8H5VST0-F1
#
_entry.id   AF-A0A8H5VST0-F1
#
_cell.length_a   1.000
_cell.length_b   1.000
_cell.length_c   1.000
_cell.angle_alpha   90.00
_cell.angle_beta   90.00
_cell.angle_gamma   90.00
#
_symmetry.space_group_name_H-M   'P 1'
#
loop_
_entity.id
_entity.type
_entity.pdbx_description
1 polymer ?
#
loop_
_entity_poly.entity_id
_entity_poly.type
_entity_poly.pdbx_seq_one_letter_code
_entity_poly.pdbx_strand_id
1 'polypeptide(L)'
;MASKGMWEVDPETRSKLATLQKESKNNICCDCNAPSPQWASPKFGIFICLSCAGVHRGLGVHISFVRSISMDAFKSSEIERMRLGGNEGWRNFFEEHEQTKMMGITWEDSTIAERYSGEVGEEWKERLSCKVEGREYVPGAKKPVSAPTKPASRTGTPMSGSSRRNESPAAASGGGGGGGGKVKVDDQYFSRLGADNAARPDHLPPSQGGKYAGFGSTPAPSSSDNDLNFGDIQKDAVATLTRGFGWFTSTVSKTAKTVNDGYIQPTAKQFAEGDFAKQAQLTASAFAKQAQAAGKNAQEGFTRFVEGPENQKSREAPLDESKKSFWDEFSNLADQRQPANNSIGTSAMGMGKKNTAAPPPKKQDDAWDDCVPPLPPTMMPNPSTLLWGGRFTGHMNDLMVAFNESLPFDKALHEADIRGSITFAKALRQLDLLTGEELSEITRGLEAVEKEWADGKFVIHPAVDEDIHTANERRLAELIGPAIAGKLHTGRSRNEQIATDMRLWARTLLDDLSEQLRTALAVCVARAKAEIDILMPGYTHLQRAQPVRFSHWLLSHATYLMSDLQRLHGVRERANCCPLGVGALAGNPFGIDRTFLTKDLGFSSVHPNSLAAVADRDFVAEILQWSSLLMVHLSRLSEDLIIYSTAEFGFIRVADEYSAGSSLMPQKKNPDSLEAIRGKAGRVMGQASGFLSTLKSLPTAYNKDIQESVEPLLDCVKTVSHCLRIASGVLSTLQINSEKMKAALTADMLATDVADYLVVKGVPFRQTHHIAGAVVRKAEEKGVSIAELKLPDLKQISPQFEADIVDVFDFERSVERRTAQGGTSRSSVLGQISAIEAYLVGN
;
A
#
# COMPACT_ATOMS: atom_id res chain seq x y z
N MET A 1 54.30 -4.04 -3.62
CA MET A 1 53.31 -3.66 -2.59
C MET A 1 52.30 -2.72 -3.22
N ALA A 2 51.00 -3.08 -3.28
CA ALA A 2 49.84 -2.17 -3.38
C ALA A 2 48.57 -2.95 -3.81
N SER A 3 47.77 -3.40 -2.84
CA SER A 3 46.32 -3.62 -2.98
C SER A 3 45.71 -3.96 -1.60
N LYS A 4 45.76 -3.00 -0.66
CA LYS A 4 44.90 -3.08 0.53
C LYS A 4 43.45 -2.86 0.09
N GLY A 5 42.54 -3.65 0.66
CA GLY A 5 41.12 -3.65 0.28
C GLY A 5 40.45 -2.30 0.58
N MET A 6 39.52 -1.91 -0.29
CA MET A 6 38.79 -0.63 -0.29
C MET A 6 37.79 -0.44 0.88
N TRP A 7 37.98 -1.18 1.98
CA TRP A 7 37.08 -1.28 3.13
C TRP A 7 37.78 -1.29 4.49
N GLU A 8 39.12 -1.28 4.55
CA GLU A 8 39.80 -0.86 5.78
C GLU A 8 39.75 0.67 5.86
N VAL A 9 39.30 1.22 7.00
CA VAL A 9 39.45 2.66 7.26
C VAL A 9 40.93 2.98 7.30
N ASP A 10 41.37 3.81 6.36
CA ASP A 10 42.76 4.26 6.25
C ASP A 10 43.26 4.81 7.61
N PRO A 11 44.38 4.31 8.15
CA PRO A 11 44.92 4.76 9.43
C PRO A 11 45.20 6.26 9.50
N GLU A 12 45.56 6.89 8.37
CA GLU A 12 45.82 8.33 8.30
C GLU A 12 44.52 9.14 8.53
N THR A 13 43.43 8.71 7.90
CA THR A 13 42.08 9.27 8.07
C THR A 13 41.59 9.16 9.52
N ARG A 14 41.78 7.99 10.16
CA ARG A 14 41.41 7.79 11.57
C ARG A 14 42.25 8.68 12.51
N SER A 15 43.52 8.89 12.20
CA SER A 15 44.41 9.80 12.93
C SER A 15 43.95 11.26 12.81
N LYS A 16 43.58 11.72 11.59
CA LYS A 16 43.06 13.08 11.34
C LYS A 16 41.78 13.36 12.15
N LEU A 17 40.80 12.46 12.11
CA LEU A 17 39.56 12.62 12.90
C LEU A 17 39.83 12.63 14.41
N ALA A 18 40.79 11.83 14.90
CA ALA A 18 41.18 11.81 16.31
C ALA A 18 41.92 13.08 16.76
N THR A 19 42.59 13.80 15.86
CA THR A 19 43.15 15.14 16.13
C THR A 19 42.04 16.18 16.19
N LEU A 20 41.14 16.21 15.20
CA LEU A 20 39.99 17.13 15.19
C LEU A 20 39.08 16.97 16.41
N GLN A 21 38.96 15.76 16.96
CA GLN A 21 38.22 15.49 18.19
C GLN A 21 38.80 16.21 19.43
N LYS A 22 40.05 16.69 19.39
CA LYS A 22 40.68 17.46 20.49
C LYS A 22 40.46 18.97 20.39
N GLU A 23 39.94 19.44 19.27
CA GLU A 23 39.74 20.86 18.95
C GLU A 23 38.26 21.26 19.13
N SER A 24 37.95 22.56 19.25
CA SER A 24 36.58 23.14 19.17
C SER A 24 35.47 22.41 19.94
N LYS A 25 35.78 21.92 21.16
CA LYS A 25 34.88 21.11 22.03
C LYS A 25 34.32 19.84 21.35
N ASN A 26 35.01 19.30 20.35
CA ASN A 26 34.63 18.07 19.65
C ASN A 26 34.78 16.79 20.50
N ASN A 27 35.37 16.91 21.71
CA ASN A 27 35.50 15.86 22.70
C ASN A 27 34.21 15.59 23.50
N ILE A 28 33.19 16.44 23.35
CA ILE A 28 31.83 16.25 23.85
C ILE A 28 30.83 16.27 22.68
N CYS A 29 29.71 15.56 22.82
CA CYS A 29 28.63 15.52 21.84
C CYS A 29 28.05 16.92 21.61
N CYS A 30 27.89 17.34 20.35
CA CYS A 30 27.36 18.66 20.00
C CYS A 30 26.00 18.95 20.67
N ASP A 31 25.09 17.98 20.65
CA ASP A 31 23.69 18.16 21.06
C ASP A 31 23.42 18.04 22.55
N CYS A 32 24.06 17.07 23.21
CA CYS A 32 23.74 16.66 24.58
C CYS A 32 24.96 16.66 25.53
N ASN A 33 26.11 17.18 25.08
CA ASN A 33 27.36 17.30 25.83
C ASN A 33 27.95 15.98 26.39
N ALA A 34 27.39 14.82 26.02
CA ALA A 34 27.92 13.50 26.41
C ALA A 34 29.39 13.32 25.95
N PRO A 35 30.29 12.80 26.80
CA PRO A 35 31.72 12.72 26.49
C PRO A 35 32.05 11.72 25.38
N SER A 36 33.19 11.94 24.72
CA SER A 36 33.83 11.02 23.76
C SER A 36 32.93 10.56 22.60
N PRO A 37 32.33 11.48 21.82
CA PRO A 37 31.45 11.12 20.70
C PRO A 37 32.14 10.21 19.67
N GLN A 38 31.51 9.07 19.33
CA GLN A 38 32.06 8.08 18.40
C GLN A 38 31.45 8.18 16.98
N TRP A 39 30.61 9.18 16.74
CA TRP A 39 29.92 9.42 15.48
C TRP A 39 30.09 10.87 15.06
N ALA A 40 29.92 11.13 13.77
CA ALA A 40 29.99 12.47 13.20
C ALA A 40 28.91 12.67 12.13
N SER A 41 28.55 13.95 11.90
CA SER A 41 27.71 14.41 10.81
C SER A 41 28.55 15.26 9.85
N PRO A 42 29.17 14.69 8.80
CA PRO A 42 30.08 15.43 7.92
C PRO A 42 29.41 16.53 7.10
N LYS A 43 28.07 16.54 7.00
CA LYS A 43 27.32 17.64 6.40
C LYS A 43 27.43 18.93 7.22
N PHE A 44 27.39 18.82 8.54
CA PHE A 44 27.46 19.94 9.48
C PHE A 44 28.86 20.15 10.08
N GLY A 45 29.76 19.16 9.94
CA GLY A 45 31.12 19.23 10.48
C GLY A 45 31.22 18.92 11.97
N ILE A 46 30.25 18.20 12.54
CA ILE A 46 30.08 18.01 14.00
C ILE A 46 30.25 16.55 14.45
N PHE A 47 30.66 16.37 15.71
CA PHE A 47 30.79 15.09 16.42
C PHE A 47 29.65 14.89 17.43
N ILE A 48 29.04 13.70 17.41
CA ILE A 48 27.84 13.34 18.17
C ILE A 48 27.96 11.95 18.84
N CYS A 49 27.24 11.74 19.95
CA CYS A 49 27.20 10.44 20.64
C CYS A 49 26.27 9.45 19.92
N LEU A 50 26.30 8.17 20.32
CA LEU A 50 25.46 7.13 19.71
C LEU A 50 23.95 7.44 19.78
N SER A 51 23.47 8.05 20.87
CA SER A 51 22.05 8.39 21.03
C SER A 51 21.62 9.49 20.05
N CYS A 52 22.37 10.60 20.01
CA CYS A 52 22.12 11.70 19.06
C CYS A 52 22.33 11.23 17.61
N ALA A 53 23.30 10.36 17.34
CA ALA A 53 23.46 9.71 16.04
C ALA A 53 22.22 8.92 15.60
N GLY A 54 21.46 8.35 16.52
CA GLY A 54 20.14 7.75 16.24
C GLY A 54 19.11 8.80 15.79
N VAL A 55 19.00 9.91 16.53
CA VAL A 55 18.09 11.03 16.19
C VAL A 55 18.45 11.64 14.83
N HIS A 56 19.73 11.90 14.58
CA HIS A 56 20.23 12.43 13.31
C HIS A 56 19.95 11.52 12.10
N ARG A 57 19.92 10.19 12.28
CA ARG A 57 19.47 9.26 11.22
C ARG A 57 17.97 9.41 10.94
N GLY A 58 17.17 9.71 11.96
CA GLY A 58 15.73 9.97 11.85
C GLY A 58 15.38 11.28 11.11
N LEU A 59 16.28 12.26 11.07
CA LEU A 59 16.10 13.50 10.29
C LEU A 59 16.19 13.27 8.77
N GLY A 60 16.66 12.11 8.33
CA GLY A 60 16.85 11.79 6.92
C GLY A 60 18.16 12.32 6.33
N VAL A 61 18.71 11.56 5.37
CA VAL A 61 20.06 11.75 4.82
C VAL A 61 20.25 13.08 4.07
N HIS A 62 19.17 13.76 3.68
CA HIS A 62 19.23 15.07 3.05
C HIS A 62 19.51 16.18 4.08
N ILE A 63 18.97 16.07 5.30
CA ILE A 63 19.24 16.98 6.42
C ILE A 63 20.64 16.67 7.00
N SER A 64 20.79 15.54 7.70
CA SER A 64 22.03 15.11 8.33
C SER A 64 22.45 13.71 7.85
N PHE A 65 23.76 13.47 7.76
CA PHE A 65 24.31 12.21 7.29
C PHE A 65 25.34 11.71 8.29
N VAL A 66 25.14 10.51 8.85
CA VAL A 66 25.86 10.04 10.05
C VAL A 66 26.88 8.94 9.71
N ARG A 67 28.14 9.15 10.11
CA ARG A 67 29.25 8.18 10.01
C ARG A 67 29.88 7.87 11.37
N SER A 68 30.36 6.65 11.56
CA SER A 68 31.24 6.25 12.66
C SER A 68 32.67 6.71 12.40
N ILE A 69 33.29 7.40 13.36
CA ILE A 69 34.67 7.91 13.20
C ILE A 69 35.74 6.81 13.21
N SER A 70 35.36 5.57 13.55
CA SER A 70 36.27 4.43 13.71
C SER A 70 35.96 3.26 12.78
N MET A 71 34.73 3.17 12.23
CA MET A 71 34.28 2.06 11.39
C MET A 71 33.94 2.47 9.94
N ASP A 72 33.59 3.73 9.68
CA ASP A 72 33.23 4.18 8.33
C ASP A 72 34.39 4.91 7.63
N ALA A 73 34.52 4.71 6.32
CA ALA A 73 35.41 5.51 5.48
C ALA A 73 34.83 6.92 5.24
N PHE A 74 35.67 7.94 5.33
CA PHE A 74 35.33 9.34 5.05
C PHE A 74 35.96 9.78 3.71
N LYS A 75 35.25 10.59 2.93
CA LYS A 75 35.82 11.26 1.75
C LYS A 75 36.73 12.41 2.17
N SER A 76 37.73 12.78 1.36
CA SER A 76 38.60 13.92 1.65
C SER A 76 37.83 15.23 1.88
N SER A 77 36.76 15.46 1.13
CA SER A 77 35.87 16.62 1.33
C SER A 77 34.95 16.51 2.55
N GLU A 78 34.68 15.30 3.06
CA GLU A 78 33.99 15.08 4.34
C GLU A 78 34.96 15.39 5.51
N ILE A 79 36.22 15.00 5.42
CA ILE A 79 37.27 15.33 6.42
C ILE A 79 37.48 16.85 6.49
N GLU A 80 37.54 17.54 5.34
CA GLU A 80 37.72 19.00 5.33
C GLU A 80 36.50 19.76 5.88
N ARG A 81 35.27 19.25 5.69
CA ARG A 81 34.08 19.76 6.40
C ARG A 81 34.18 19.59 7.90
N MET A 82 34.70 18.45 8.38
CA MET A 82 34.94 18.23 9.82
C MET A 82 36.02 19.16 10.38
N ARG A 83 37.02 19.56 9.56
CA ARG A 83 38.08 20.51 9.95
C ARG A 83 37.60 21.96 9.99
N LEU A 84 36.77 22.38 9.04
CA LEU A 84 36.30 23.76 8.90
C LEU A 84 34.98 24.07 9.65
N GLY A 85 34.35 23.04 10.22
CA GLY A 85 33.15 23.13 11.04
C GLY A 85 33.47 23.13 12.55
N GLY A 86 33.27 21.97 13.19
CA GLY A 86 33.42 21.79 14.64
C GLY A 86 32.14 22.07 15.43
N ASN A 87 32.02 21.42 16.60
CA ASN A 87 30.85 21.47 17.47
C ASN A 87 30.57 22.89 17.98
N GLU A 88 31.62 23.58 18.42
CA GLU A 88 31.55 24.98 18.86
C GLU A 88 31.26 25.93 17.69
N GLY A 89 31.82 25.69 16.51
CA GLY A 89 31.58 26.52 15.32
C GLY A 89 30.12 26.51 14.88
N TRP A 90 29.49 25.34 14.86
CA TRP A 90 28.06 25.22 14.55
C TRP A 90 27.16 25.79 15.66
N ARG A 91 27.47 25.53 16.93
CA ARG A 91 26.71 26.06 18.07
C ARG A 91 26.70 27.59 18.08
N ASN A 92 27.87 28.22 18.01
CA ASN A 92 28.00 29.67 17.99
C ASN A 92 27.25 30.26 16.79
N PHE A 93 27.37 29.64 15.60
CA PHE A 93 26.62 30.10 14.43
C PHE A 93 25.10 30.04 14.62
N PHE A 94 24.59 28.96 15.21
CA PHE A 94 23.16 28.80 15.47
C PHE A 94 22.64 29.85 16.47
N GLU A 95 23.34 30.04 17.60
CA GLU A 95 22.99 31.02 18.64
C GLU A 95 23.18 32.48 18.18
N GLU A 96 24.18 32.76 17.34
CA GLU A 96 24.46 34.11 16.85
C GLU A 96 23.54 34.55 15.70
N HIS A 97 22.85 33.62 15.05
CA HIS A 97 22.02 33.89 13.87
C HIS A 97 20.87 34.86 14.15
N GLU A 98 20.63 35.79 13.22
CA GLU A 98 19.60 36.82 13.35
C GLU A 98 18.20 36.23 13.54
N GLN A 99 17.87 35.19 12.78
CA GLN A 99 16.60 34.45 12.89
C GLN A 99 16.43 33.78 14.27
N THR A 100 17.47 33.14 14.80
CA THR A 100 17.44 32.48 16.12
C THR A 100 17.24 33.51 17.24
N LYS A 101 17.96 34.64 17.17
CA LYS A 101 17.82 35.78 18.10
C LYS A 101 16.43 36.42 18.04
N MET A 102 15.88 36.61 16.85
CA MET A 102 14.52 37.14 16.64
C MET A 102 13.44 36.21 17.20
N MET A 103 13.65 34.90 17.17
CA MET A 103 12.74 33.90 17.76
C MET A 103 12.94 33.70 19.27
N GLY A 104 14.01 34.24 19.86
CA GLY A 104 14.32 34.11 21.29
C GLY A 104 14.70 32.69 21.73
N ILE A 105 15.09 31.83 20.79
CA ILE A 105 15.38 30.41 21.05
C ILE A 105 16.84 30.22 21.43
N THR A 106 17.13 29.53 22.54
CA THR A 106 18.50 29.15 22.90
C THR A 106 18.89 27.79 22.31
N TRP A 107 20.18 27.43 22.37
CA TRP A 107 20.59 26.08 22.01
C TRP A 107 19.94 25.05 22.94
N GLU A 108 19.89 25.28 24.25
CA GLU A 108 19.34 24.36 25.24
C GLU A 108 17.82 24.16 25.08
N ASP A 109 17.08 25.22 24.71
CA ASP A 109 15.61 25.17 24.56
C ASP A 109 15.15 24.56 23.22
N SER A 110 16.02 24.47 22.21
CA SER A 110 15.71 23.91 20.89
C SER A 110 15.88 22.40 20.81
N THR A 111 14.97 21.71 20.12
CA THR A 111 15.14 20.29 19.80
C THR A 111 16.17 20.09 18.68
N ILE A 112 16.77 18.89 18.63
CA ILE A 112 17.68 18.49 17.53
C ILE A 112 17.02 18.70 16.15
N ALA A 113 15.73 18.40 16.01
CA ALA A 113 15.02 18.60 14.74
C ALA A 113 15.01 20.08 14.30
N GLU A 114 14.71 21.00 15.22
CA GLU A 114 14.67 22.45 14.94
C GLU A 114 16.06 23.00 14.62
N ARG A 115 17.10 22.58 15.35
CA ARG A 115 18.49 23.00 15.10
C ARG A 115 18.94 22.70 13.67
N TYR A 116 18.68 21.49 13.17
CA TYR A 116 19.26 21.01 11.91
C TYR A 116 18.36 21.11 10.68
N SER A 117 17.03 21.23 10.85
CA SER A 117 16.06 21.17 9.73
C SER A 117 15.56 22.53 9.26
N GLY A 118 15.85 23.61 10.00
CA GLY A 118 15.47 24.98 9.65
C GLY A 118 16.42 25.65 8.65
N GLU A 119 16.06 26.85 8.22
CA GLU A 119 16.81 27.66 7.25
C GLU A 119 18.26 27.93 7.70
N VAL A 120 18.46 28.20 9.00
CA VAL A 120 19.78 28.33 9.66
C VAL A 120 20.67 27.09 9.42
N GLY A 121 20.08 25.90 9.43
CA GLY A 121 20.78 24.64 9.20
C GLY A 121 21.18 24.42 7.74
N GLU A 122 20.35 24.83 6.79
CA GLU A 122 20.71 24.82 5.36
C GLU A 122 21.79 25.87 5.05
N GLU A 123 21.67 27.07 5.61
CA GLU A 123 22.66 28.14 5.44
C GLU A 123 24.05 27.73 5.95
N TRP A 124 24.15 27.10 7.13
CA TRP A 124 25.43 26.59 7.61
C TRP A 124 26.02 25.51 6.69
N LYS A 125 25.20 24.57 6.21
CA LYS A 125 25.66 23.53 5.25
C LYS A 125 26.16 24.15 3.95
N GLU A 126 25.54 25.22 3.47
CA GLU A 126 25.97 25.92 2.26
C GLU A 126 27.27 26.71 2.53
N ARG A 127 27.33 27.52 3.60
CA ARG A 127 28.54 28.25 4.03
C ARG A 127 29.74 27.31 4.23
N LEU A 128 29.53 26.14 4.86
CA LEU A 128 30.58 25.14 5.05
C LEU A 128 31.00 24.47 3.73
N SER A 129 30.06 24.25 2.80
CA SER A 129 30.37 23.76 1.45
C SER A 129 31.19 24.80 0.66
N CYS A 130 30.82 26.08 0.72
CA CYS A 130 31.58 27.19 0.13
C CYS A 130 33.03 27.22 0.61
N LYS A 131 33.26 27.15 1.92
CA LYS A 131 34.59 27.14 2.53
C LYS A 131 35.47 25.98 2.04
N VAL A 132 34.89 24.79 1.86
CA VAL A 132 35.60 23.58 1.37
C VAL A 132 35.89 23.66 -0.13
N GLU A 133 35.00 24.32 -0.89
CA GLU A 133 35.11 24.53 -2.33
C GLU A 133 35.95 25.76 -2.71
N GLY A 134 36.38 26.57 -1.73
CA GLY A 134 37.17 27.78 -1.95
C GLY A 134 36.39 28.94 -2.58
N ARG A 135 35.05 28.92 -2.52
CA ARG A 135 34.17 29.98 -3.04
C ARG A 135 33.64 30.87 -1.92
N GLU A 136 33.35 32.12 -2.24
CA GLU A 136 32.63 33.03 -1.35
C GLU A 136 31.15 32.65 -1.24
N TYR A 137 30.55 32.83 -0.06
CA TYR A 137 29.14 32.56 0.17
C TYR A 137 28.31 33.82 -0.13
N VAL A 138 27.36 33.70 -1.07
CA VAL A 138 26.43 34.78 -1.44
C VAL A 138 25.03 34.38 -0.95
N PRO A 139 24.42 35.14 -0.01
CA PRO A 139 23.05 34.88 0.44
C PRO A 139 22.05 34.89 -0.72
N GLY A 140 21.13 33.93 -0.74
CA GLY A 140 20.03 33.86 -1.72
C GLY A 140 20.38 33.34 -3.12
N ALA A 141 21.64 33.02 -3.41
CA ALA A 141 22.03 32.45 -4.71
C ALA A 141 21.49 31.01 -4.88
N LYS A 142 20.57 30.79 -5.84
CA LYS A 142 20.12 29.42 -6.20
C LYS A 142 21.30 28.60 -6.74
N LYS A 143 21.42 27.35 -6.27
CA LYS A 143 22.46 26.41 -6.73
C LYS A 143 22.45 26.29 -8.26
N PRO A 144 23.61 26.41 -8.94
CA PRO A 144 23.71 26.03 -10.33
C PRO A 144 23.41 24.52 -10.44
N VAL A 145 22.42 24.16 -11.25
CA VAL A 145 22.08 22.76 -11.52
C VAL A 145 23.26 22.12 -12.25
N SER A 146 23.90 21.14 -11.62
CA SER A 146 24.96 20.37 -12.27
C SER A 146 24.37 19.57 -13.43
N ALA A 147 24.65 20.01 -14.66
CA ALA A 147 24.19 19.32 -15.86
C ALA A 147 24.69 17.86 -15.88
N PRO A 148 23.87 16.89 -16.33
CA PRO A 148 24.31 15.51 -16.44
C PRO A 148 25.46 15.41 -17.46
N THR A 149 26.57 14.80 -17.03
CA THR A 149 27.76 14.57 -17.87
C THR A 149 27.42 13.63 -19.03
N LYS A 150 27.17 14.20 -20.21
CA LYS A 150 27.17 13.43 -21.46
C LYS A 150 28.59 12.88 -21.70
N PRO A 151 28.74 11.63 -22.16
CA PRO A 151 30.04 11.13 -22.61
C PRO A 151 30.53 11.96 -23.80
N ALA A 152 31.81 12.31 -23.80
CA ALA A 152 32.38 13.25 -24.74
C ALA A 152 32.40 12.71 -26.18
N SER A 153 31.65 13.36 -27.07
CA SER A 153 31.91 13.30 -28.51
C SER A 153 33.12 14.17 -28.84
N ARG A 154 34.07 13.63 -29.62
CA ARG A 154 35.09 14.42 -30.32
C ARG A 154 34.80 14.40 -31.81
N THR A 155 34.54 15.59 -32.34
CA THR A 155 34.54 15.95 -33.77
C THR A 155 35.92 15.73 -34.41
N GLY A 156 36.04 15.42 -35.71
CA GLY A 156 35.01 15.16 -36.73
C GLY A 156 35.59 14.91 -38.13
N THR A 157 34.72 14.49 -39.08
CA THR A 157 34.65 14.78 -40.54
C THR A 157 35.92 14.90 -41.44
N PRO A 158 35.82 14.67 -42.77
CA PRO A 158 34.97 13.72 -43.53
C PRO A 158 35.73 12.96 -44.67
N MET A 159 35.10 11.94 -45.28
CA MET A 159 34.91 11.76 -46.75
C MET A 159 34.72 10.29 -47.19
N SER A 160 34.05 10.18 -48.35
CA SER A 160 33.70 9.01 -49.17
C SER A 160 34.71 7.87 -49.33
N GLY A 161 34.21 6.64 -49.52
CA GLY A 161 34.95 5.54 -50.16
C GLY A 161 34.17 4.24 -50.19
N SER A 162 34.14 3.54 -51.34
CA SER A 162 33.38 2.29 -51.51
C SER A 162 34.23 1.02 -51.28
N SER A 163 33.51 -0.11 -51.19
CA SER A 163 33.94 -1.45 -51.65
C SER A 163 34.79 -2.38 -50.76
N ARG A 164 34.16 -3.55 -50.54
CA ARG A 164 34.69 -4.93 -50.76
C ARG A 164 35.52 -5.66 -49.68
N ARG A 165 34.90 -6.80 -49.30
CA ARG A 165 35.42 -8.18 -49.23
C ARG A 165 36.32 -8.60 -48.07
N ASN A 166 35.97 -9.79 -47.55
CA ASN A 166 36.81 -10.82 -46.92
C ASN A 166 37.56 -10.39 -45.63
N GLU A 167 37.89 -11.26 -44.69
CA GLU A 167 37.96 -12.74 -44.72
C GLU A 167 37.76 -13.28 -43.30
N SER A 168 37.36 -14.55 -43.16
CA SER A 168 37.58 -15.31 -41.93
C SER A 168 38.65 -16.36 -42.18
N PRO A 169 39.54 -16.62 -41.21
CA PRO A 169 39.97 -17.99 -40.96
C PRO A 169 39.65 -18.43 -39.51
N ALA A 170 39.55 -19.74 -39.31
CA ALA A 170 39.11 -20.35 -38.07
C ALA A 170 40.26 -20.98 -37.26
N ALA A 171 39.95 -21.27 -35.99
CA ALA A 171 40.48 -22.36 -35.14
C ALA A 171 41.98 -22.40 -34.76
N ALA A 172 42.26 -22.43 -33.44
CA ALA A 172 42.79 -23.63 -32.77
C ALA A 172 42.81 -23.52 -31.23
N SER A 173 42.25 -24.56 -30.59
CA SER A 173 42.49 -25.12 -29.24
C SER A 173 43.43 -24.46 -28.22
N GLY A 174 42.96 -24.36 -26.96
CA GLY A 174 43.81 -24.26 -25.76
C GLY A 174 42.99 -24.06 -24.47
N GLY A 175 42.90 -25.08 -23.60
CA GLY A 175 42.06 -25.04 -22.41
C GLY A 175 42.70 -24.33 -21.20
N GLY A 176 41.87 -23.75 -20.33
CA GLY A 176 42.31 -23.14 -19.07
C GLY A 176 41.12 -22.74 -18.20
N GLY A 177 40.81 -23.54 -17.19
CA GLY A 177 39.72 -23.26 -16.25
C GLY A 177 40.13 -22.26 -15.16
N GLY A 178 39.24 -21.31 -14.87
CA GLY A 178 39.29 -20.45 -13.70
C GLY A 178 37.89 -19.85 -13.49
N GLY A 179 37.32 -19.81 -12.30
CA GLY A 179 37.93 -19.98 -10.99
C GLY A 179 37.42 -18.88 -10.06
N GLY A 180 36.09 -18.78 -9.91
CA GLY A 180 35.46 -17.74 -9.10
C GLY A 180 35.86 -17.86 -7.63
N GLY A 181 36.70 -16.93 -7.17
CA GLY A 181 37.20 -16.92 -5.80
C GLY A 181 36.08 -16.68 -4.79
N LYS A 182 35.68 -17.72 -4.06
CA LYS A 182 34.83 -17.59 -2.86
C LYS A 182 35.56 -16.75 -1.82
N VAL A 183 34.84 -15.80 -1.22
CA VAL A 183 35.28 -15.11 0.01
C VAL A 183 35.47 -16.19 1.09
N LYS A 184 36.69 -16.32 1.62
CA LYS A 184 36.92 -17.13 2.82
C LYS A 184 36.39 -16.36 4.02
N VAL A 185 35.33 -16.89 4.64
CA VAL A 185 34.95 -16.54 6.01
C VAL A 185 36.03 -17.13 6.92
N ASP A 186 36.48 -16.36 7.92
CA ASP A 186 37.43 -16.85 8.91
C ASP A 186 36.68 -17.65 10.00
N ASP A 187 36.46 -18.93 9.71
CA ASP A 187 35.75 -19.84 10.62
C ASP A 187 36.45 -19.97 11.98
N GLN A 188 37.76 -19.71 12.08
CA GLN A 188 38.47 -19.71 13.36
C GLN A 188 38.08 -18.50 14.21
N TYR A 189 37.90 -17.32 13.61
CA TYR A 189 37.46 -16.12 14.30
C TYR A 189 36.05 -16.29 14.91
N PHE A 190 35.10 -16.82 14.14
CA PHE A 190 33.73 -17.05 14.63
C PHE A 190 33.64 -18.22 15.63
N SER A 191 34.40 -19.29 15.42
CA SER A 191 34.49 -20.40 16.40
C SER A 191 35.07 -19.93 17.73
N ARG A 192 36.08 -19.05 17.70
CA ARG A 192 36.67 -18.45 18.90
C ARG A 192 35.68 -17.54 19.64
N LEU A 193 34.95 -16.67 18.93
CA LEU A 193 33.88 -15.86 19.52
C LEU A 193 32.77 -16.71 20.16
N GLY A 194 32.41 -17.83 19.54
CA GLY A 194 31.47 -18.81 20.10
C GLY A 194 31.98 -19.43 21.41
N ALA A 195 33.24 -19.89 21.42
CA ALA A 195 33.88 -20.47 22.59
C ALA A 195 34.07 -19.44 23.74
N ASP A 196 34.55 -18.24 23.43
CA ASP A 196 34.77 -17.14 24.38
C ASP A 196 33.45 -16.63 25.00
N ASN A 197 32.31 -16.83 24.33
CA ASN A 197 30.98 -16.58 24.89
C ASN A 197 30.47 -17.77 25.71
N ALA A 198 30.68 -19.01 25.24
CA ALA A 198 30.30 -20.22 25.95
C ALA A 198 31.02 -20.40 27.31
N ALA A 199 32.18 -19.77 27.48
CA ALA A 199 32.94 -19.75 28.73
C ALA A 199 32.49 -18.69 29.76
N ARG A 200 31.54 -17.79 29.42
CA ARG A 200 31.09 -16.72 30.34
C ARG A 200 30.05 -17.21 31.36
N PRO A 201 29.84 -16.51 32.50
CA PRO A 201 28.84 -16.91 33.48
C PRO A 201 27.40 -16.70 32.98
N ASP A 202 26.52 -17.67 33.24
CA ASP A 202 25.08 -17.59 32.89
C ASP A 202 24.26 -16.70 33.84
N HIS A 203 24.76 -16.46 35.06
CA HIS A 203 24.03 -15.74 36.12
C HIS A 203 24.27 -14.21 36.12
N LEU A 204 25.15 -13.71 35.25
CA LEU A 204 25.41 -12.28 35.09
C LEU A 204 24.76 -11.75 33.80
N PRO A 205 24.28 -10.50 33.77
CA PRO A 205 23.83 -9.90 32.52
C PRO A 205 25.01 -9.68 31.55
N PRO A 206 24.77 -9.66 30.22
CA PRO A 206 25.80 -9.42 29.22
C PRO A 206 26.66 -8.16 29.44
N SER A 207 26.04 -7.10 29.99
CA SER A 207 26.68 -5.83 30.34
C SER A 207 27.70 -5.92 31.48
N GLN A 208 27.68 -7.01 32.26
CA GLN A 208 28.60 -7.29 33.37
C GLN A 208 29.49 -8.52 33.07
N GLY A 209 29.58 -8.93 31.80
CA GLY A 209 30.47 -10.02 31.37
C GLY A 209 29.83 -11.41 31.26
N GLY A 210 28.50 -11.54 31.48
CA GLY A 210 27.79 -12.80 31.28
C GLY A 210 27.62 -13.23 29.82
N LYS A 211 27.04 -14.42 29.59
CA LYS A 211 26.75 -14.94 28.24
C LYS A 211 25.74 -14.05 27.51
N TYR A 212 25.94 -13.88 26.20
CA TYR A 212 25.02 -13.14 25.33
C TYR A 212 24.42 -14.04 24.23
N ALA A 213 23.14 -13.86 23.93
CA ALA A 213 22.40 -14.64 22.95
C ALA A 213 22.10 -13.82 21.67
N GLY A 214 23.15 -13.47 20.94
CA GLY A 214 23.05 -12.64 19.73
C GLY A 214 22.70 -11.16 20.02
N PHE A 215 22.46 -10.39 18.96
CA PHE A 215 22.13 -8.98 19.07
C PHE A 215 20.69 -8.77 19.58
N GLY A 216 20.54 -8.14 20.75
CA GLY A 216 19.32 -7.42 21.10
C GLY A 216 18.21 -8.17 21.85
N SER A 217 18.49 -9.26 22.58
CA SER A 217 17.49 -9.84 23.50
C SER A 217 18.09 -10.34 24.83
N THR A 218 17.38 -10.08 25.93
CA THR A 218 17.71 -10.57 27.28
C THR A 218 17.27 -12.03 27.47
N PRO A 219 17.91 -12.80 28.37
CA PRO A 219 17.43 -14.14 28.73
C PRO A 219 16.05 -14.08 29.39
N ALA A 220 15.25 -15.14 29.20
CA ALA A 220 13.99 -15.33 29.92
C ALA A 220 14.26 -15.75 31.39
N PRO A 221 13.39 -15.38 32.36
CA PRO A 221 13.55 -15.77 33.76
C PRO A 221 13.37 -17.29 33.96
N SER A 222 14.08 -17.85 34.94
CA SER A 222 14.03 -19.28 35.27
C SER A 222 12.73 -19.67 35.97
N SER A 223 12.09 -20.73 35.50
CA SER A 223 10.94 -21.37 36.14
C SER A 223 11.35 -22.13 37.40
N SER A 224 10.61 -21.92 38.49
CA SER A 224 10.60 -22.81 39.66
C SER A 224 9.21 -23.46 39.79
N ASP A 225 9.23 -24.76 40.07
CA ASP A 225 8.18 -25.71 40.46
C ASP A 225 6.69 -25.32 40.41
N ASN A 226 5.89 -26.22 39.82
CA ASN A 226 4.69 -26.71 40.49
C ASN A 226 4.21 -28.06 39.91
N ASP A 227 3.82 -28.96 40.81
CA ASP A 227 3.36 -30.32 40.52
C ASP A 227 1.98 -30.39 39.85
N LEU A 228 1.75 -31.49 39.13
CA LEU A 228 0.47 -31.82 38.51
C LEU A 228 -0.44 -32.58 39.48
N ASN A 229 -1.64 -32.06 39.76
CA ASN A 229 -2.69 -32.79 40.46
C ASN A 229 -3.94 -32.94 39.55
N PHE A 230 -4.47 -34.15 39.45
CA PHE A 230 -5.39 -34.58 38.38
C PHE A 230 -6.89 -34.36 38.69
N GLY A 231 -7.23 -33.57 39.72
CA GLY A 231 -8.58 -33.52 40.30
C GLY A 231 -9.62 -32.64 39.59
N ASP A 232 -9.22 -31.55 38.92
CA ASP A 232 -10.16 -30.50 38.47
C ASP A 232 -10.60 -30.59 36.99
N ILE A 233 -10.28 -31.69 36.29
CA ILE A 233 -10.60 -31.85 34.86
C ILE A 233 -12.10 -32.16 34.61
N GLN A 234 -12.89 -32.48 35.65
CA GLN A 234 -14.27 -32.96 35.49
C GLN A 234 -15.37 -31.89 35.71
N LYS A 235 -15.03 -30.61 35.95
CA LYS A 235 -16.02 -29.60 36.39
C LYS A 235 -16.36 -28.47 35.40
N ASP A 236 -15.77 -28.41 34.21
CA ASP A 236 -16.08 -27.33 33.26
C ASP A 236 -16.10 -27.75 31.78
N ALA A 237 -17.31 -28.08 31.29
CA ALA A 237 -17.55 -28.39 29.89
C ALA A 237 -17.49 -27.14 28.98
N VAL A 238 -17.62 -25.92 29.53
CA VAL A 238 -17.58 -24.67 28.76
C VAL A 238 -16.13 -24.21 28.55
N ALA A 239 -15.26 -24.40 29.54
CA ALA A 239 -13.80 -24.21 29.39
C ALA A 239 -13.18 -25.13 28.32
N THR A 240 -13.83 -26.24 27.97
CA THR A 240 -13.36 -27.17 26.92
C THR A 240 -13.56 -26.59 25.51
N LEU A 241 -14.61 -25.81 25.28
CA LEU A 241 -14.86 -25.11 24.01
C LEU A 241 -13.88 -23.96 23.78
N THR A 242 -13.44 -23.27 24.84
CA THR A 242 -12.43 -22.19 24.74
C THR A 242 -11.00 -22.72 24.53
N ARG A 243 -10.70 -23.96 24.95
CA ARG A 243 -9.38 -24.57 24.77
C ARG A 243 -9.14 -25.15 23.37
N GLY A 244 -10.19 -25.36 22.56
CA GLY A 244 -10.07 -25.79 21.16
C GLY A 244 -9.28 -24.82 20.26
N PHE A 245 -9.23 -23.52 20.60
CA PHE A 245 -8.45 -22.52 19.88
C PHE A 245 -6.96 -22.42 20.32
N GLY A 246 -6.57 -23.09 21.41
CA GLY A 246 -5.19 -23.07 21.92
C GLY A 246 -4.22 -23.93 21.11
N TRP A 247 -4.70 -24.92 20.36
CA TRP A 247 -3.86 -25.85 19.59
C TRP A 247 -3.55 -25.36 18.16
N PHE A 248 -4.08 -24.21 17.73
CA PHE A 248 -3.74 -23.59 16.44
C PHE A 248 -2.74 -22.43 16.56
N THR A 249 -2.53 -21.88 17.76
CA THR A 249 -1.66 -20.72 17.98
C THR A 249 -0.20 -21.07 18.31
N SER A 250 0.07 -22.23 18.92
CA SER A 250 1.44 -22.63 19.30
C SER A 250 2.32 -23.12 18.14
N THR A 251 1.73 -23.53 17.02
CA THR A 251 2.47 -24.01 15.83
C THR A 251 2.85 -22.88 14.87
N VAL A 252 2.11 -21.77 14.87
CA VAL A 252 2.40 -20.59 14.01
C VAL A 252 3.64 -19.81 14.49
N SER A 253 3.91 -19.79 15.80
CA SER A 253 5.02 -19.02 16.39
C SER A 253 6.43 -19.52 16.03
N LYS A 254 6.59 -20.75 15.51
CA LYS A 254 7.90 -21.24 15.03
C LYS A 254 8.11 -21.04 13.53
N THR A 255 7.06 -21.00 12.73
CA THR A 255 7.16 -20.71 11.28
C THR A 255 7.39 -19.22 11.01
N ALA A 256 6.79 -18.33 11.82
CA ALA A 256 6.99 -16.88 11.72
C ALA A 256 8.48 -16.46 11.88
N LYS A 257 9.25 -17.18 12.70
CA LYS A 257 10.66 -16.83 12.98
C LYS A 257 11.59 -17.11 11.80
N THR A 258 11.30 -18.12 10.97
CA THR A 258 12.11 -18.45 9.78
C THR A 258 11.76 -17.58 8.57
N VAL A 259 10.54 -17.04 8.50
CA VAL A 259 10.13 -16.10 7.43
C VAL A 259 10.72 -14.70 7.66
N ASN A 260 10.80 -14.24 8.92
CA ASN A 260 11.36 -12.93 9.26
C ASN A 260 12.82 -12.77 8.83
N ASP A 261 13.66 -13.75 9.14
CA ASP A 261 15.11 -13.66 8.92
C ASP A 261 15.52 -14.01 7.47
N GLY A 262 14.62 -14.62 6.69
CA GLY A 262 14.89 -15.07 5.31
C GLY A 262 14.48 -14.09 4.21
N TYR A 263 13.47 -13.24 4.40
CA TYR A 263 12.85 -12.51 3.28
C TYR A 263 12.52 -11.02 3.49
N ILE A 264 12.72 -10.45 4.69
CA ILE A 264 12.41 -9.03 4.95
C ILE A 264 13.65 -8.12 4.82
N GLN A 265 14.87 -8.64 4.96
CA GLN A 265 16.09 -7.82 4.80
C GLN A 265 16.43 -7.31 3.38
N PRO A 266 16.02 -7.93 2.26
CA PRO A 266 16.28 -7.35 0.93
C PRO A 266 15.31 -6.23 0.53
N THR A 267 14.05 -6.29 1.00
CA THR A 267 12.96 -5.42 0.50
C THR A 267 12.73 -4.18 1.37
N ALA A 268 13.30 -4.11 2.57
CA ALA A 268 13.29 -2.92 3.43
C ALA A 268 14.31 -1.83 2.99
N LYS A 269 14.54 -1.67 1.68
CA LYS A 269 15.54 -0.73 1.13
C LYS A 269 14.99 0.33 0.17
N GLN A 270 13.67 0.42 0.01
CA GLN A 270 13.01 1.54 -0.66
C GLN A 270 11.76 1.98 0.13
N PHE A 271 11.53 3.30 0.14
CA PHE A 271 10.39 4.02 0.73
C PHE A 271 10.28 4.03 2.26
N ALA A 272 10.83 5.11 2.84
CA ALA A 272 10.35 5.70 4.09
C ALA A 272 10.47 7.22 3.97
N GLU A 273 9.34 7.92 3.84
CA GLU A 273 9.27 9.39 3.91
C GLU A 273 8.36 9.82 5.07
N GLY A 274 8.80 10.87 5.77
CA GLY A 274 7.96 11.92 6.32
C GLY A 274 6.97 11.54 7.42
N ASP A 275 5.77 11.14 7.02
CA ASP A 275 4.56 11.53 7.76
C ASP A 275 3.99 10.47 8.71
N PHE A 276 4.36 9.19 8.53
CA PHE A 276 3.87 8.13 9.42
C PHE A 276 4.39 8.31 10.87
N ALA A 277 5.59 8.86 11.06
CA ALA A 277 6.16 9.09 12.39
C ALA A 277 5.42 10.20 13.17
N LYS A 278 5.13 11.34 12.52
CA LYS A 278 4.31 12.42 13.11
C LYS A 278 2.90 11.92 13.44
N GLN A 279 2.28 11.18 12.52
CA GLN A 279 0.93 10.67 12.72
C GLN A 279 0.88 9.58 13.81
N ALA A 280 1.87 8.70 13.91
CA ALA A 280 2.00 7.73 14.99
C ALA A 280 2.23 8.39 16.37
N GLN A 281 2.99 9.50 16.44
CA GLN A 281 3.25 10.22 17.69
C GLN A 281 2.03 11.02 18.18
N LEU A 282 1.26 11.59 17.27
CA LEU A 282 -0.04 12.20 17.57
C LEU A 282 -1.10 11.16 17.94
N THR A 283 -1.13 10.02 17.25
CA THR A 283 -2.04 8.91 17.57
C THR A 283 -1.68 8.27 18.91
N ALA A 284 -0.40 8.09 19.24
CA ALA A 284 0.04 7.56 20.53
C ALA A 284 -0.25 8.51 21.69
N SER A 285 -0.14 9.83 21.50
CA SER A 285 -0.49 10.81 22.54
C SER A 285 -2.01 10.98 22.71
N ALA A 286 -2.80 10.86 21.64
CA ALA A 286 -4.26 10.75 21.71
C ALA A 286 -4.69 9.45 22.41
N PHE A 287 -4.10 8.31 22.03
CA PHE A 287 -4.36 7.01 22.62
C PHE A 287 -3.94 6.95 24.10
N ALA A 288 -2.83 7.58 24.50
CA ALA A 288 -2.43 7.69 25.91
C ALA A 288 -3.44 8.51 26.73
N LYS A 289 -3.92 9.64 26.21
CA LYS A 289 -5.00 10.43 26.85
C LYS A 289 -6.31 9.65 26.92
N GLN A 290 -6.66 8.91 25.88
CA GLN A 290 -7.87 8.10 25.81
C GLN A 290 -7.77 6.86 26.73
N ALA A 291 -6.59 6.27 26.89
CA ALA A 291 -6.32 5.19 27.83
C ALA A 291 -6.34 5.66 29.29
N GLN A 292 -5.84 6.88 29.60
CA GLN A 292 -6.01 7.48 30.93
C GLN A 292 -7.48 7.81 31.24
N ALA A 293 -8.25 8.28 30.26
CA ALA A 293 -9.69 8.50 30.42
C ALA A 293 -10.46 7.17 30.58
N ALA A 294 -10.14 6.16 29.78
CA ALA A 294 -10.71 4.82 29.89
C ALA A 294 -10.37 4.14 31.22
N GLY A 295 -9.15 4.33 31.74
CA GLY A 295 -8.74 3.85 33.06
C GLY A 295 -9.57 4.46 34.20
N LYS A 296 -9.83 5.78 34.17
CA LYS A 296 -10.76 6.43 35.12
C LYS A 296 -12.18 5.89 35.00
N ASN A 297 -12.72 5.80 33.79
CA ASN A 297 -14.09 5.33 33.56
C ASN A 297 -14.27 3.85 33.94
N ALA A 298 -13.25 3.00 33.73
CA ALA A 298 -13.27 1.60 34.14
C ALA A 298 -13.23 1.46 35.68
N GLN A 299 -12.48 2.33 36.37
CA GLN A 299 -12.42 2.34 37.83
C GLN A 299 -13.74 2.83 38.45
N GLU A 300 -14.37 3.86 37.89
CA GLU A 300 -15.73 4.29 38.29
C GLU A 300 -16.80 3.23 38.00
N GLY A 301 -16.71 2.55 36.85
CA GLY A 301 -17.60 1.43 36.50
C GLY A 301 -17.45 0.23 37.44
N PHE A 302 -16.23 -0.09 37.87
CA PHE A 302 -15.96 -1.17 38.82
C PHE A 302 -16.51 -0.84 40.22
N THR A 303 -16.33 0.37 40.72
CA THR A 303 -16.94 0.80 42.00
C THR A 303 -18.47 0.71 41.96
N ARG A 304 -19.09 1.16 40.85
CA ARG A 304 -20.55 1.03 40.64
C ARG A 304 -21.05 -0.42 40.62
N PHE A 305 -20.23 -1.35 40.11
CA PHE A 305 -20.56 -2.77 40.06
C PHE A 305 -20.44 -3.46 41.43
N VAL A 306 -19.53 -2.97 42.29
CA VAL A 306 -19.31 -3.51 43.65
C VAL A 306 -20.37 -3.05 44.65
N GLU A 307 -20.92 -1.84 44.51
CA GLU A 307 -21.80 -1.24 45.53
C GLU A 307 -23.31 -1.54 45.38
N GLY A 308 -23.79 -1.84 44.16
CA GLY A 308 -25.19 -2.18 43.90
C GLY A 308 -26.18 -0.99 44.00
N PRO A 309 -27.44 -1.14 43.57
CA PRO A 309 -28.34 0.01 43.40
C PRO A 309 -29.48 0.06 44.43
N GLU A 310 -29.55 1.11 45.27
CA GLU A 310 -30.83 1.60 45.81
C GLU A 310 -30.84 3.11 46.17
N ASN A 311 -31.91 3.76 45.68
CA ASN A 311 -32.65 4.91 46.21
C ASN A 311 -32.03 6.30 46.52
N GLN A 312 -32.86 7.31 46.25
CA GLN A 312 -32.55 8.74 46.29
C GLN A 312 -32.39 9.31 47.71
N LYS A 313 -31.48 10.28 47.87
CA LYS A 313 -31.79 11.57 48.51
C LYS A 313 -30.77 12.66 48.14
N SER A 314 -31.28 13.85 47.88
CA SER A 314 -30.51 15.05 47.52
C SER A 314 -29.65 15.55 48.68
N ARG A 315 -28.39 15.92 48.40
CA ARG A 315 -27.64 16.85 49.23
C ARG A 315 -26.63 17.61 48.38
N GLU A 316 -26.80 18.93 48.29
CA GLU A 316 -25.81 19.81 47.66
C GLU A 316 -24.52 19.83 48.49
N ALA A 317 -23.38 19.89 47.79
CA ALA A 317 -22.06 20.17 48.33
C ALA A 317 -21.36 21.17 47.40
N PRO A 318 -20.51 22.09 47.93
CA PRO A 318 -20.22 23.35 47.26
C PRO A 318 -19.22 23.23 46.10
N LEU A 319 -19.33 24.17 45.16
CA LEU A 319 -18.42 24.30 44.02
C LEU A 319 -17.04 24.81 44.48
N ASP A 320 -16.00 24.13 44.00
CA ASP A 320 -14.59 24.46 44.17
C ASP A 320 -14.22 25.75 43.40
N GLU A 321 -13.85 26.81 44.13
CA GLU A 321 -13.53 28.13 43.56
C GLU A 321 -12.29 28.13 42.65
N SER A 322 -11.44 27.10 42.70
CA SER A 322 -10.20 27.03 41.92
C SER A 322 -10.41 26.88 40.39
N LYS A 323 -11.65 26.73 39.92
CA LYS A 323 -12.00 26.53 38.50
C LYS A 323 -12.68 27.72 37.81
N LYS A 324 -12.89 28.83 38.50
CA LYS A 324 -13.41 30.08 37.88
C LYS A 324 -12.32 30.87 37.15
N SER A 325 -11.14 30.99 37.76
CA SER A 325 -10.02 31.80 37.25
C SER A 325 -9.65 31.52 35.80
N PHE A 326 -9.63 30.25 35.39
CA PHE A 326 -9.30 29.85 34.01
C PHE A 326 -10.30 30.36 32.97
N TRP A 327 -11.60 30.42 33.30
CA TRP A 327 -12.64 30.90 32.38
C TRP A 327 -12.78 32.43 32.40
N ASP A 328 -12.54 33.06 33.56
CA ASP A 328 -12.49 34.51 33.68
C ASP A 328 -11.28 35.11 32.92
N GLU A 329 -10.11 34.45 32.95
CA GLU A 329 -8.91 34.88 32.22
C GLU A 329 -9.09 34.74 30.70
N PHE A 330 -9.79 33.70 30.23
CA PHE A 330 -10.07 33.51 28.80
C PHE A 330 -11.11 34.51 28.26
N SER A 331 -12.07 34.94 29.08
CA SER A 331 -13.08 35.93 28.69
C SER A 331 -12.49 37.35 28.60
N ASN A 332 -11.58 37.72 29.51
CA ASN A 332 -10.96 39.05 29.54
C ASN A 332 -10.01 39.34 28.37
N LEU A 333 -9.58 38.33 27.61
CA LEU A 333 -8.75 38.49 26.41
C LEU A 333 -9.56 38.85 25.14
N ALA A 334 -10.89 38.74 25.18
CA ALA A 334 -11.77 39.12 24.06
C ALA A 334 -12.17 40.61 24.08
N ASP A 335 -12.15 41.27 25.25
CA ASP A 335 -12.70 42.63 25.44
C ASP A 335 -11.70 43.78 25.21
N GLN A 336 -10.42 43.50 24.92
CA GLN A 336 -9.43 44.55 24.58
C GLN A 336 -9.33 44.86 23.08
N ARG A 337 -10.45 45.32 22.49
CA ARG A 337 -10.45 46.20 21.30
C ARG A 337 -11.75 47.00 21.20
N GLN A 338 -11.88 48.03 22.04
CA GLN A 338 -12.94 49.04 21.88
C GLN A 338 -12.78 49.81 20.56
N PRO A 339 -13.86 49.97 19.77
CA PRO A 339 -13.99 51.09 18.84
C PRO A 339 -14.58 52.30 19.59
N ALA A 340 -13.99 53.49 19.42
CA ALA A 340 -14.56 54.71 19.97
C ALA A 340 -15.68 55.29 19.07
N ASN A 341 -16.84 55.53 19.69
CA ASN A 341 -17.89 56.50 19.33
C ASN A 341 -17.35 57.78 18.64
N ASN A 342 -18.05 58.57 17.82
CA ASN A 342 -19.49 58.87 17.58
C ASN A 342 -19.59 59.68 16.24
N SER A 343 -20.73 60.05 15.61
CA SER A 343 -22.15 59.64 15.64
C SER A 343 -22.96 60.49 14.63
N ILE A 344 -24.02 59.92 14.01
CA ILE A 344 -25.22 60.60 13.45
C ILE A 344 -25.02 61.62 12.30
N GLY A 345 -25.79 61.50 11.21
CA GLY A 345 -25.95 62.61 10.24
C GLY A 345 -26.65 62.27 8.91
N THR A 346 -27.99 62.31 8.88
CA THR A 346 -28.77 62.33 7.63
C THR A 346 -28.85 63.75 7.06
N SER A 347 -28.49 63.99 5.79
CA SER A 347 -29.18 64.96 4.89
C SER A 347 -28.60 65.06 3.45
N ALA A 348 -29.51 64.96 2.49
CA ALA A 348 -29.69 65.74 1.25
C ALA A 348 -28.54 66.48 0.50
N MET A 349 -28.52 66.23 -0.82
CA MET A 349 -28.28 67.16 -1.96
C MET A 349 -26.92 67.88 -2.16
N GLY A 350 -26.38 67.74 -3.38
CA GLY A 350 -25.34 68.62 -3.93
C GLY A 350 -24.93 68.26 -5.38
N MET A 351 -25.41 69.01 -6.38
CA MET A 351 -24.95 68.90 -7.78
C MET A 351 -23.55 69.54 -7.97
N GLY A 352 -22.68 68.94 -8.80
CA GLY A 352 -21.34 69.51 -9.10
C GLY A 352 -20.65 68.94 -10.37
N LYS A 353 -20.66 69.72 -11.45
CA LYS A 353 -20.21 69.42 -12.84
C LYS A 353 -18.78 68.83 -13.08
N LYS A 354 -18.73 68.03 -14.15
CA LYS A 354 -17.64 67.69 -15.12
C LYS A 354 -16.37 68.58 -15.19
N ASN A 355 -15.20 67.95 -15.45
CA ASN A 355 -14.33 68.14 -16.64
C ASN A 355 -13.07 67.21 -16.61
N THR A 356 -12.87 66.23 -17.52
CA THR A 356 -12.17 66.21 -18.85
C THR A 356 -10.66 65.86 -18.87
N ALA A 357 -10.29 64.75 -19.56
CA ALA A 357 -9.01 64.43 -20.24
C ALA A 357 -7.70 64.32 -19.40
N ALA A 358 -6.66 63.52 -19.72
CA ALA A 358 -6.39 62.44 -20.70
C ALA A 358 -5.17 61.58 -20.21
N PRO A 359 -4.89 60.37 -20.75
CA PRO A 359 -3.87 59.46 -20.19
C PRO A 359 -2.50 59.45 -20.92
N PRO A 360 -1.40 59.16 -20.20
CA PRO A 360 -0.14 58.65 -20.78
C PRO A 360 0.42 57.42 -20.02
N PRO A 361 1.46 56.73 -20.50
CA PRO A 361 1.48 55.92 -21.72
C PRO A 361 1.92 54.46 -21.47
N LYS A 362 1.82 53.59 -22.49
CA LYS A 362 2.28 52.19 -22.44
C LYS A 362 3.81 52.05 -22.35
N LYS A 363 4.26 51.00 -21.64
CA LYS A 363 5.49 50.23 -21.91
C LYS A 363 5.03 48.78 -22.07
N GLN A 364 5.04 48.24 -23.28
CA GLN A 364 6.17 47.57 -23.95
C GLN A 364 6.38 46.17 -23.39
N ASP A 365 5.99 45.20 -24.21
CA ASP A 365 5.80 43.80 -23.89
C ASP A 365 7.12 43.02 -23.97
N ASP A 366 7.38 42.13 -23.01
CA ASP A 366 8.42 41.10 -23.10
C ASP A 366 7.79 39.78 -23.54
N ALA A 367 8.23 39.25 -24.68
CA ALA A 367 7.57 38.16 -25.38
C ALA A 367 7.87 36.77 -24.80
N TRP A 368 6.84 36.08 -24.29
CA TRP A 368 6.86 34.63 -24.03
C TRP A 368 5.55 33.89 -24.40
N ASP A 369 4.49 34.59 -24.82
CA ASP A 369 3.19 34.00 -25.19
C ASP A 369 3.05 33.77 -26.71
N ASP A 370 3.72 32.75 -27.23
CA ASP A 370 3.54 32.29 -28.63
C ASP A 370 3.72 30.76 -28.75
N CYS A 371 2.95 29.99 -27.97
CA CYS A 371 2.93 28.52 -28.01
C CYS A 371 1.55 27.90 -27.66
N VAL A 372 0.43 28.57 -28.00
CA VAL A 372 -0.93 27.99 -27.92
C VAL A 372 -1.70 28.33 -29.19
N PRO A 373 -2.23 27.35 -29.94
CA PRO A 373 -3.09 27.64 -31.10
C PRO A 373 -4.44 28.22 -30.63
N PRO A 374 -5.01 29.22 -31.32
CA PRO A 374 -6.26 29.85 -30.89
C PRO A 374 -7.43 28.87 -31.00
N LEU A 375 -8.18 28.72 -29.92
CA LEU A 375 -9.46 28.01 -29.91
C LEU A 375 -10.51 28.80 -30.73
N PRO A 376 -11.45 28.12 -31.40
CA PRO A 376 -12.50 28.80 -32.17
C PRO A 376 -13.47 29.55 -31.24
N PRO A 377 -14.10 30.64 -31.72
CA PRO A 377 -15.00 31.45 -30.91
C PRO A 377 -16.32 30.71 -30.64
N THR A 378 -16.41 30.03 -29.49
CA THR A 378 -17.66 29.46 -28.97
C THR A 378 -18.55 30.56 -28.39
N MET A 379 -19.83 30.56 -28.75
CA MET A 379 -20.81 31.47 -28.14
C MET A 379 -20.93 31.20 -26.63
N MET A 380 -20.71 32.23 -25.81
CA MET A 380 -20.73 32.13 -24.35
C MET A 380 -22.16 31.89 -23.82
N PRO A 381 -22.36 31.00 -22.82
CA PRO A 381 -23.61 30.88 -22.11
C PRO A 381 -23.90 32.12 -21.23
N ASN A 382 -25.19 32.39 -21.01
CA ASN A 382 -25.65 33.39 -20.04
C ASN A 382 -25.53 32.79 -18.62
N PRO A 383 -24.96 33.48 -17.61
CA PRO A 383 -24.72 32.94 -16.27
C PRO A 383 -25.95 32.47 -15.47
N SER A 384 -27.16 32.61 -16.02
CA SER A 384 -28.43 32.20 -15.42
C SER A 384 -28.79 30.71 -15.57
N THR A 385 -27.88 29.87 -16.06
CA THR A 385 -28.16 28.45 -16.42
C THR A 385 -27.56 27.41 -15.47
N LEU A 386 -26.59 27.78 -14.62
CA LEU A 386 -26.04 26.88 -13.60
C LEU A 386 -27.04 26.72 -12.43
N LEU A 387 -27.22 25.48 -11.97
CA LEU A 387 -28.14 25.13 -10.85
C LEU A 387 -27.81 25.83 -9.52
N TRP A 388 -26.59 26.33 -9.38
CA TRP A 388 -26.07 27.09 -8.24
C TRP A 388 -25.83 28.58 -8.57
N GLY A 389 -26.08 29.00 -9.82
CA GLY A 389 -25.70 30.29 -10.39
C GLY A 389 -26.39 31.52 -9.80
N GLY A 390 -27.56 31.38 -9.15
CA GLY A 390 -28.36 32.49 -8.64
C GLY A 390 -27.69 33.39 -7.58
N ARG A 391 -26.51 33.00 -7.05
CA ARG A 391 -25.70 33.78 -6.11
C ARG A 391 -24.48 34.46 -6.75
N PHE A 392 -24.08 34.06 -7.96
CA PHE A 392 -22.81 34.48 -8.56
C PHE A 392 -23.00 35.70 -9.46
N THR A 393 -22.29 36.77 -9.14
CA THR A 393 -22.36 38.07 -9.84
C THR A 393 -21.29 38.24 -10.92
N GLY A 394 -20.51 37.20 -11.21
CA GLY A 394 -19.37 37.23 -12.14
C GLY A 394 -19.07 35.87 -12.76
N HIS A 395 -18.21 35.88 -13.77
CA HIS A 395 -17.80 34.70 -14.53
C HIS A 395 -16.84 33.80 -13.72
N MET A 396 -17.02 32.48 -13.77
CA MET A 396 -16.05 31.53 -13.19
C MET A 396 -14.83 31.39 -14.12
N ASN A 397 -13.63 31.17 -13.58
CA ASN A 397 -12.45 31.00 -14.43
C ASN A 397 -12.55 29.71 -15.27
N ASP A 398 -12.18 29.76 -16.56
CA ASP A 398 -12.32 28.63 -17.49
C ASP A 398 -11.59 27.36 -17.02
N LEU A 399 -10.41 27.51 -16.41
CA LEU A 399 -9.69 26.37 -15.82
C LEU A 399 -10.44 25.79 -14.62
N MET A 400 -11.13 26.61 -13.84
CA MET A 400 -11.97 26.14 -12.74
C MET A 400 -13.22 25.41 -13.25
N VAL A 401 -13.79 25.80 -14.40
CA VAL A 401 -14.87 25.03 -15.06
C VAL A 401 -14.34 23.65 -15.44
N ALA A 402 -13.26 23.59 -16.22
CA ALA A 402 -12.68 22.34 -16.71
C ALA A 402 -12.13 21.42 -15.60
N PHE A 403 -11.68 21.99 -14.47
CA PHE A 403 -11.21 21.24 -13.31
C PHE A 403 -12.35 20.70 -12.43
N ASN A 404 -13.54 21.31 -12.51
CA ASN A 404 -14.70 20.96 -11.68
C ASN A 404 -15.68 20.01 -12.38
N GLU A 405 -15.78 20.09 -13.71
CA GLU A 405 -16.65 19.28 -14.57
C GLU A 405 -16.40 17.77 -14.39
N SER A 406 -17.45 17.00 -14.15
CA SER A 406 -17.38 15.54 -13.94
C SER A 406 -18.06 14.73 -15.05
N LEU A 407 -18.85 15.38 -15.91
CA LEU A 407 -19.56 14.72 -17.03
C LEU A 407 -18.68 13.84 -17.95
N PRO A 408 -17.39 14.12 -18.23
CA PRO A 408 -16.54 13.24 -19.02
C PRO A 408 -16.50 11.79 -18.52
N PHE A 409 -16.62 11.58 -17.19
CA PHE A 409 -16.59 10.27 -16.54
C PHE A 409 -17.90 9.88 -15.84
N ASP A 410 -18.58 10.79 -15.15
CA ASP A 410 -19.76 10.46 -14.33
C ASP A 410 -21.01 10.12 -15.13
N LYS A 411 -21.05 10.42 -16.44
CA LYS A 411 -22.07 9.92 -17.38
C LYS A 411 -22.20 8.40 -17.41
N ALA A 412 -21.22 7.67 -16.85
CA ALA A 412 -21.35 6.23 -16.58
C ALA A 412 -22.49 5.89 -15.59
N LEU A 413 -22.98 6.87 -14.83
CA LEU A 413 -24.03 6.74 -13.81
C LEU A 413 -25.44 7.14 -14.31
N HIS A 414 -25.63 7.46 -15.60
CA HIS A 414 -26.89 8.00 -16.14
C HIS A 414 -28.13 7.14 -15.84
N GLU A 415 -28.04 5.81 -16.01
CA GLU A 415 -29.11 4.86 -15.69
C GLU A 415 -29.47 4.88 -14.19
N ALA A 416 -28.45 5.00 -13.33
CA ALA A 416 -28.63 5.05 -11.88
C ALA A 416 -29.31 6.34 -11.44
N ASP A 417 -28.90 7.50 -11.97
CA ASP A 417 -29.54 8.80 -11.70
C ASP A 417 -30.99 8.84 -12.21
N ILE A 418 -31.24 8.35 -13.42
CA ILE A 418 -32.60 8.28 -13.98
C ILE A 418 -33.50 7.42 -13.10
N ARG A 419 -33.05 6.22 -12.73
CA ARG A 419 -33.80 5.32 -11.84
C ARG A 419 -34.01 5.92 -10.45
N GLY A 420 -33.00 6.57 -9.89
CA GLY A 420 -33.08 7.31 -8.63
C GLY A 420 -34.11 8.45 -8.71
N SER A 421 -34.11 9.18 -9.82
CA SER A 421 -35.02 10.29 -10.12
C SER A 421 -36.47 9.86 -10.31
N ILE A 422 -36.74 8.79 -11.07
CA ILE A 422 -38.09 8.20 -11.18
C ILE A 422 -38.60 7.77 -9.79
N THR A 423 -37.75 7.13 -8.99
CA THR A 423 -38.12 6.69 -7.63
C THR A 423 -38.41 7.87 -6.70
N PHE A 424 -37.61 8.94 -6.78
CA PHE A 424 -37.84 10.16 -6.01
C PHE A 424 -39.14 10.87 -6.42
N ALA A 425 -39.47 10.91 -7.72
CA ALA A 425 -40.73 11.46 -8.20
C ALA A 425 -41.95 10.69 -7.64
N LYS A 426 -41.90 9.35 -7.59
CA LYS A 426 -42.95 8.54 -6.93
C LYS A 426 -43.13 8.91 -5.45
N ALA A 427 -42.04 9.19 -4.73
CA ALA A 427 -42.09 9.58 -3.33
C ALA A 427 -42.63 11.01 -3.14
N LEU A 428 -42.29 11.97 -4.01
CA LEU A 428 -42.92 13.29 -4.02
C LEU A 428 -44.43 13.21 -4.29
N ARG A 429 -44.87 12.29 -5.14
CA ARG A 429 -46.30 12.02 -5.36
C ARG A 429 -47.01 11.52 -4.10
N GLN A 430 -46.37 10.71 -3.25
CA GLN A 430 -46.95 10.25 -1.98
C GLN A 430 -47.17 11.37 -0.96
N LEU A 431 -46.47 12.50 -1.11
CA LEU A 431 -46.60 13.70 -0.29
C LEU A 431 -47.52 14.77 -0.92
N ASP A 432 -48.22 14.45 -2.02
CA ASP A 432 -49.01 15.38 -2.84
C ASP A 432 -48.22 16.60 -3.37
N LEU A 433 -46.88 16.53 -3.41
CA LEU A 433 -46.00 17.58 -3.97
C LEU A 433 -45.93 17.54 -5.50
N LEU A 434 -46.34 16.43 -6.11
CA LEU A 434 -46.60 16.26 -7.53
C LEU A 434 -48.03 15.76 -7.73
N THR A 435 -48.69 16.16 -8.81
CA THR A 435 -49.94 15.50 -9.24
C THR A 435 -49.66 14.14 -9.91
N GLY A 436 -50.72 13.35 -10.15
CA GLY A 436 -50.58 12.09 -10.91
C GLY A 436 -50.17 12.31 -12.37
N GLU A 437 -50.62 13.42 -12.97
CA GLU A 437 -50.24 13.84 -14.32
C GLU A 437 -48.76 14.28 -14.37
N GLU A 438 -48.31 15.08 -13.39
CA GLU A 438 -46.92 15.53 -13.28
C GLU A 438 -45.95 14.36 -13.06
N LEU A 439 -46.31 13.38 -12.22
CA LEU A 439 -45.52 12.14 -12.08
C LEU A 439 -45.43 11.37 -13.41
N SER A 440 -46.54 11.28 -14.14
CA SER A 440 -46.59 10.56 -15.42
C SER A 440 -45.70 11.23 -16.47
N GLU A 441 -45.75 12.57 -16.56
CA GLU A 441 -44.89 13.35 -17.45
C GLU A 441 -43.41 13.27 -17.07
N ILE A 442 -43.06 13.38 -15.78
CA ILE A 442 -41.68 13.21 -15.31
C ILE A 442 -41.15 11.81 -15.65
N THR A 443 -41.94 10.77 -15.42
CA THR A 443 -41.53 9.38 -15.72
C THR A 443 -41.32 9.19 -17.23
N ARG A 444 -42.31 9.59 -18.05
CA ARG A 444 -42.23 9.57 -19.53
C ARG A 444 -41.02 10.35 -20.05
N GLY A 445 -40.73 11.51 -19.47
CA GLY A 445 -39.58 12.34 -19.82
C GLY A 445 -38.26 11.64 -19.51
N LEU A 446 -38.11 11.10 -18.30
CA LEU A 446 -36.90 10.40 -17.86
C LEU A 446 -36.65 9.10 -18.65
N GLU A 447 -37.68 8.31 -18.96
CA GLU A 447 -37.58 7.13 -19.85
C GLU A 447 -37.12 7.51 -21.27
N ALA A 448 -37.53 8.70 -21.76
CA ALA A 448 -37.04 9.22 -23.05
C ALA A 448 -35.57 9.66 -22.99
N VAL A 449 -35.13 10.27 -21.88
CA VAL A 449 -33.70 10.61 -21.66
C VAL A 449 -32.84 9.34 -21.59
N GLU A 450 -33.30 8.31 -20.87
CA GLU A 450 -32.63 7.01 -20.78
C GLU A 450 -32.43 6.38 -22.16
N LYS A 451 -33.47 6.41 -22.99
CA LYS A 451 -33.40 5.93 -24.36
C LYS A 451 -32.44 6.74 -25.23
N GLU A 452 -32.34 8.06 -25.04
CA GLU A 452 -31.37 8.89 -25.77
C GLU A 452 -29.92 8.56 -25.38
N TRP A 453 -29.65 8.24 -24.11
CA TRP A 453 -28.34 7.72 -23.69
C TRP A 453 -28.05 6.34 -24.29
N ALA A 454 -28.99 5.40 -24.20
CA ALA A 454 -28.85 4.04 -24.72
C ALA A 454 -28.66 3.98 -26.25
N ASP A 455 -29.38 4.84 -27.00
CA ASP A 455 -29.24 4.97 -28.45
C ASP A 455 -27.98 5.77 -28.87
N GLY A 456 -27.23 6.35 -27.94
CA GLY A 456 -26.08 7.23 -28.23
C GLY A 456 -26.48 8.56 -28.90
N LYS A 457 -27.72 9.01 -28.70
CA LYS A 457 -28.31 10.22 -29.30
C LYS A 457 -28.35 11.42 -28.37
N PHE A 458 -28.12 11.23 -27.07
CA PHE A 458 -28.08 12.31 -26.10
C PHE A 458 -27.03 13.36 -26.50
N VAL A 459 -27.44 14.62 -26.65
CA VAL A 459 -26.54 15.73 -26.97
C VAL A 459 -26.05 16.35 -25.67
N ILE A 460 -24.75 16.22 -25.43
CA ILE A 460 -24.03 16.91 -24.34
C ILE A 460 -23.79 18.37 -24.76
N HIS A 461 -24.06 19.30 -23.84
CA HIS A 461 -23.81 20.73 -24.02
C HIS A 461 -22.64 21.18 -23.13
N PRO A 462 -21.42 21.35 -23.69
CA PRO A 462 -20.25 21.82 -22.93
C PRO A 462 -20.51 23.16 -22.24
N ALA A 463 -19.93 23.33 -21.04
CA ALA A 463 -20.13 24.49 -20.16
C ALA A 463 -21.58 24.76 -19.68
N VAL A 464 -22.54 23.89 -20.02
CA VAL A 464 -23.90 23.88 -19.44
C VAL A 464 -24.10 22.62 -18.60
N ASP A 465 -23.73 21.46 -19.14
CA ASP A 465 -23.81 20.17 -18.47
C ASP A 465 -22.54 19.94 -17.62
N GLU A 466 -22.52 20.40 -16.36
CA GLU A 466 -21.39 20.25 -15.41
C GLU A 466 -21.13 18.77 -15.03
N ASP A 467 -22.23 18.06 -14.78
CA ASP A 467 -22.30 16.69 -14.29
C ASP A 467 -23.49 15.96 -14.93
N ILE A 468 -23.56 14.64 -14.75
CA ILE A 468 -24.68 13.83 -15.27
C ILE A 468 -26.06 14.30 -14.76
N HIS A 469 -26.13 14.81 -13.53
CA HIS A 469 -27.38 15.29 -12.93
C HIS A 469 -27.92 16.51 -13.67
N THR A 470 -27.05 17.45 -13.99
CA THR A 470 -27.36 18.68 -14.74
C THR A 470 -27.75 18.35 -16.17
N ALA A 471 -27.02 17.42 -16.82
CA ALA A 471 -27.34 16.94 -18.17
C ALA A 471 -28.75 16.33 -18.25
N ASN A 472 -29.07 15.40 -17.34
CA ASN A 472 -30.37 14.75 -17.30
C ASN A 472 -31.50 15.72 -16.93
N GLU A 473 -31.28 16.63 -15.98
CA GLU A 473 -32.27 17.63 -15.55
C GLU A 473 -32.57 18.67 -16.63
N ARG A 474 -31.54 19.16 -17.35
CA ARG A 474 -31.70 19.99 -18.55
C ARG A 474 -32.54 19.26 -19.60
N ARG A 475 -32.15 18.03 -19.96
CA ARG A 475 -32.82 17.29 -21.03
C ARG A 475 -34.27 16.96 -20.66
N LEU A 476 -34.54 16.64 -19.40
CA LEU A 476 -35.91 16.49 -18.90
C LEU A 476 -36.72 17.79 -19.07
N ALA A 477 -36.17 18.95 -18.70
CA ALA A 477 -36.83 20.24 -18.84
C ALA A 477 -37.12 20.62 -20.30
N GLU A 478 -36.26 20.22 -21.25
CA GLU A 478 -36.51 20.36 -22.69
C GLU A 478 -37.65 19.47 -23.20
N LEU A 479 -37.88 18.30 -22.58
CA LEU A 479 -38.86 17.30 -23.00
C LEU A 479 -40.25 17.46 -22.37
N ILE A 480 -40.35 18.03 -21.17
CA ILE A 480 -41.61 18.17 -20.40
C ILE A 480 -41.91 19.61 -19.95
N GLY A 481 -41.01 20.55 -20.24
CA GLY A 481 -41.09 21.94 -19.81
C GLY A 481 -40.49 22.18 -18.41
N PRO A 482 -39.86 23.34 -18.18
CA PRO A 482 -39.12 23.63 -16.95
C PRO A 482 -40.02 23.72 -15.70
N ALA A 483 -41.30 24.06 -15.87
CA ALA A 483 -42.25 24.21 -14.76
C ALA A 483 -42.57 22.88 -14.06
N ILE A 484 -42.63 21.77 -14.81
CA ILE A 484 -42.84 20.42 -14.25
C ILE A 484 -41.50 19.80 -13.84
N ALA A 485 -40.49 19.86 -14.73
CA ALA A 485 -39.17 19.30 -14.45
C ALA A 485 -38.52 19.89 -13.18
N GLY A 486 -38.64 21.20 -12.95
CA GLY A 486 -38.09 21.87 -11.77
C GLY A 486 -38.69 21.42 -10.43
N LYS A 487 -39.86 20.76 -10.42
CA LYS A 487 -40.43 20.16 -9.19
C LYS A 487 -39.70 18.89 -8.75
N LEU A 488 -38.98 18.20 -9.65
CA LEU A 488 -38.30 16.95 -9.33
C LEU A 488 -37.21 17.13 -8.24
N HIS A 489 -36.60 18.31 -8.16
CA HIS A 489 -35.57 18.60 -7.15
C HIS A 489 -36.13 19.01 -5.78
N THR A 490 -37.45 19.04 -5.58
CA THR A 490 -38.07 19.48 -4.31
C THR A 490 -37.59 18.64 -3.13
N GLY A 491 -36.79 19.25 -2.24
CA GLY A 491 -36.25 18.58 -1.06
C GLY A 491 -35.15 17.55 -1.32
N ARG A 492 -34.63 17.49 -2.56
CA ARG A 492 -33.47 16.68 -2.93
C ARG A 492 -32.18 17.50 -2.83
N SER A 493 -31.04 16.82 -2.72
CA SER A 493 -29.72 17.41 -2.93
C SER A 493 -28.84 16.55 -3.83
N ARG A 494 -27.89 17.17 -4.54
CA ARG A 494 -26.87 16.43 -5.32
C ARG A 494 -26.05 15.50 -4.42
N ASN A 495 -25.80 15.87 -3.16
CA ASN A 495 -24.96 15.10 -2.22
C ASN A 495 -25.50 13.68 -1.95
N GLU A 496 -26.82 13.54 -1.76
CA GLU A 496 -27.49 12.24 -1.60
C GLU A 496 -27.74 11.53 -2.93
N GLN A 497 -27.90 12.29 -4.01
CA GLN A 497 -28.15 11.80 -5.36
C GLN A 497 -26.93 11.02 -5.84
N ILE A 498 -25.74 11.65 -5.91
CA ILE A 498 -24.50 10.96 -6.29
C ILE A 498 -24.18 9.76 -5.37
N ALA A 499 -24.45 9.87 -4.07
CA ALA A 499 -24.25 8.76 -3.13
C ALA A 499 -25.20 7.58 -3.39
N THR A 500 -26.40 7.85 -3.92
CA THR A 500 -27.37 6.83 -4.35
C THR A 500 -26.92 6.22 -5.67
N ASP A 501 -26.58 7.05 -6.65
CA ASP A 501 -26.26 6.64 -8.03
C ASP A 501 -25.02 5.74 -8.06
N MET A 502 -23.95 6.14 -7.35
CA MET A 502 -22.74 5.34 -7.22
C MET A 502 -23.01 3.96 -6.60
N ARG A 503 -23.93 3.83 -5.64
CA ARG A 503 -24.27 2.55 -5.01
C ARG A 503 -25.15 1.67 -5.90
N LEU A 504 -26.12 2.27 -6.61
CA LEU A 504 -26.93 1.56 -7.60
C LEU A 504 -26.03 0.99 -8.71
N TRP A 505 -25.15 1.83 -9.26
CA TRP A 505 -24.17 1.46 -10.28
C TRP A 505 -23.19 0.38 -9.79
N ALA A 506 -22.59 0.58 -8.61
CA ALA A 506 -21.64 -0.37 -8.04
C ALA A 506 -22.30 -1.73 -7.79
N ARG A 507 -23.52 -1.76 -7.24
CA ARG A 507 -24.24 -3.01 -6.94
C ARG A 507 -24.38 -3.91 -8.16
N THR A 508 -24.85 -3.39 -9.29
CA THR A 508 -24.99 -4.16 -10.53
C THR A 508 -23.65 -4.78 -10.95
N LEU A 509 -22.56 -4.01 -10.84
CA LEU A 509 -21.24 -4.48 -11.27
C LEU A 509 -20.56 -5.42 -10.27
N LEU A 510 -20.87 -5.33 -8.97
CA LEU A 510 -20.45 -6.34 -7.98
C LEU A 510 -21.18 -7.66 -8.22
N ASP A 511 -22.45 -7.62 -8.62
CA ASP A 511 -23.22 -8.81 -9.00
C ASP A 511 -22.65 -9.43 -10.30
N ASP A 512 -22.29 -8.64 -11.32
CA ASP A 512 -21.57 -9.11 -12.52
C ASP A 512 -20.19 -9.73 -12.20
N LEU A 513 -19.41 -9.08 -11.32
CA LEU A 513 -18.09 -9.57 -10.90
C LEU A 513 -18.19 -10.89 -10.12
N SER A 514 -19.29 -11.11 -9.38
CA SER A 514 -19.59 -12.38 -8.71
C SER A 514 -19.74 -13.50 -9.73
N GLU A 515 -20.54 -13.30 -10.79
CA GLU A 515 -20.71 -14.30 -11.86
C GLU A 515 -19.42 -14.57 -12.66
N GLN A 516 -18.59 -13.54 -12.88
CA GLN A 516 -17.27 -13.72 -13.49
C GLN A 516 -16.32 -14.56 -12.63
N LEU A 517 -16.33 -14.36 -11.30
CA LEU A 517 -15.57 -15.20 -10.36
C LEU A 517 -16.09 -16.63 -10.30
N ARG A 518 -17.42 -16.82 -10.25
CA ARG A 518 -18.06 -18.15 -10.31
C ARG A 518 -17.70 -18.89 -11.60
N THR A 519 -17.66 -18.18 -12.73
CA THR A 519 -17.19 -18.71 -14.03
C THR A 519 -15.72 -19.12 -13.99
N ALA A 520 -14.82 -18.29 -13.45
CA ALA A 520 -13.41 -18.63 -13.34
C ALA A 520 -13.16 -19.84 -12.42
N LEU A 521 -13.89 -19.95 -11.32
CA LEU A 521 -13.87 -21.12 -10.42
C LEU A 521 -14.34 -22.39 -11.12
N ALA A 522 -15.43 -22.32 -11.89
CA ALA A 522 -15.93 -23.45 -12.67
C ALA A 522 -14.91 -23.93 -13.72
N VAL A 523 -14.20 -23.01 -14.39
CA VAL A 523 -13.10 -23.33 -15.32
C VAL A 523 -11.96 -24.05 -14.58
N CYS A 524 -11.51 -23.53 -13.43
CA CYS A 524 -10.48 -24.17 -12.62
C CYS A 524 -10.87 -25.59 -12.19
N VAL A 525 -12.12 -25.79 -11.73
CA VAL A 525 -12.65 -27.08 -11.31
C VAL A 525 -12.73 -28.08 -12.47
N ALA A 526 -13.31 -27.68 -13.61
CA ALA A 526 -13.48 -28.55 -14.77
C ALA A 526 -12.12 -29.06 -15.28
N ARG A 527 -11.13 -28.17 -15.33
CA ARG A 527 -9.75 -28.52 -15.68
C ARG A 527 -9.06 -29.38 -14.65
N ALA A 528 -9.18 -29.03 -13.36
CA ALA A 528 -8.61 -29.82 -12.27
C ALA A 528 -9.15 -31.27 -12.25
N LYS A 529 -10.41 -31.49 -12.65
CA LYS A 529 -10.98 -32.83 -12.89
C LYS A 529 -10.37 -33.53 -14.11
N ALA A 530 -10.32 -32.86 -15.26
CA ALA A 530 -9.85 -33.44 -16.52
C ALA A 530 -8.35 -33.79 -16.51
N GLU A 531 -7.53 -33.04 -15.75
CA GLU A 531 -6.07 -33.10 -15.78
C GLU A 531 -5.46 -33.68 -14.48
N ILE A 532 -6.28 -34.35 -13.66
CA ILE A 532 -5.89 -34.85 -12.32
C ILE A 532 -4.70 -35.81 -12.33
N ASP A 533 -4.49 -36.52 -13.44
CA ASP A 533 -3.41 -37.50 -13.61
C ASP A 533 -2.06 -36.87 -14.03
N ILE A 534 -2.01 -35.56 -14.28
CA ILE A 534 -0.76 -34.87 -14.67
C ILE A 534 0.06 -34.54 -13.42
N LEU A 535 1.29 -35.07 -13.35
CA LEU A 535 2.28 -34.71 -12.33
C LEU A 535 3.23 -33.62 -12.83
N MET A 536 3.63 -32.72 -11.94
CA MET A 536 4.63 -31.68 -12.18
C MET A 536 5.50 -31.47 -10.93
N PRO A 537 6.66 -30.79 -11.04
CA PRO A 537 7.39 -30.36 -9.86
C PRO A 537 6.60 -29.30 -9.09
N GLY A 538 6.49 -29.47 -7.77
CA GLY A 538 6.12 -28.41 -6.84
C GLY A 538 7.33 -27.55 -6.54
N TYR A 539 7.11 -26.25 -6.28
CA TYR A 539 8.18 -25.26 -6.15
C TYR A 539 8.14 -24.51 -4.82
N THR A 540 9.32 -24.30 -4.23
CA THR A 540 9.54 -23.35 -3.13
C THR A 540 10.80 -22.55 -3.45
N HIS A 541 10.75 -21.21 -3.36
CA HIS A 541 11.84 -20.33 -3.82
C HIS A 541 12.24 -20.54 -5.31
N LEU A 542 11.27 -20.97 -6.14
CA LEU A 542 11.46 -21.42 -7.52
C LEU A 542 12.45 -22.60 -7.69
N GLN A 543 12.85 -23.26 -6.60
CA GLN A 543 13.54 -24.54 -6.62
C GLN A 543 12.53 -25.69 -6.63
N ARG A 544 12.85 -26.78 -7.32
CA ARG A 544 12.04 -28.01 -7.29
C ARG A 544 12.08 -28.58 -5.87
N ALA A 545 10.92 -28.89 -5.32
CA ALA A 545 10.77 -29.45 -3.99
C ALA A 545 10.30 -30.91 -4.07
N GLN A 546 8.99 -31.11 -4.17
CA GLN A 546 8.34 -32.43 -4.19
C GLN A 546 7.42 -32.54 -5.43
N PRO A 547 7.13 -33.74 -5.95
CA PRO A 547 6.12 -33.89 -7.01
C PRO A 547 4.73 -33.48 -6.48
N VAL A 548 3.94 -32.84 -7.33
CA VAL A 548 2.53 -32.49 -7.08
C VAL A 548 1.69 -32.77 -8.33
N ARG A 549 0.39 -32.93 -8.17
CA ARG A 549 -0.56 -32.93 -9.30
C ARG A 549 -0.74 -31.50 -9.84
N PHE A 550 -0.75 -31.33 -11.16
CA PHE A 550 -1.05 -30.04 -11.81
C PHE A 550 -2.39 -29.47 -11.32
N SER A 551 -3.41 -30.32 -11.19
CA SER A 551 -4.71 -29.95 -10.63
C SER A 551 -4.62 -29.38 -9.21
N HIS A 552 -3.67 -29.83 -8.38
CA HIS A 552 -3.50 -29.29 -7.03
C HIS A 552 -2.91 -27.88 -7.05
N TRP A 553 -1.97 -27.60 -7.96
CA TRP A 553 -1.49 -26.24 -8.22
C TRP A 553 -2.63 -25.32 -8.69
N LEU A 554 -3.44 -25.76 -9.67
CA LEU A 554 -4.57 -24.98 -10.18
C LEU A 554 -5.64 -24.70 -9.10
N LEU A 555 -5.92 -25.68 -8.25
CA LEU A 555 -6.85 -25.53 -7.13
C LEU A 555 -6.33 -24.60 -6.02
N SER A 556 -5.02 -24.42 -5.88
CA SER A 556 -4.48 -23.41 -4.96
C SER A 556 -4.88 -21.99 -5.38
N HIS A 557 -4.86 -21.70 -6.69
CA HIS A 557 -5.33 -20.44 -7.25
C HIS A 557 -6.85 -20.32 -7.18
N ALA A 558 -7.59 -21.40 -7.45
CA ALA A 558 -9.04 -21.44 -7.25
C ALA A 558 -9.46 -21.18 -5.79
N THR A 559 -8.69 -21.65 -4.81
CA THR A 559 -8.97 -21.41 -3.38
C THR A 559 -8.86 -19.93 -3.00
N TYR A 560 -7.90 -19.20 -3.60
CA TYR A 560 -7.82 -17.74 -3.44
C TYR A 560 -9.03 -17.04 -4.07
N LEU A 561 -9.41 -17.39 -5.31
CA LEU A 561 -10.57 -16.81 -5.98
C LEU A 561 -11.90 -17.09 -5.26
N MET A 562 -12.05 -18.26 -4.65
CA MET A 562 -13.22 -18.60 -3.82
C MET A 562 -13.28 -17.71 -2.57
N SER A 563 -12.13 -17.44 -1.95
CA SER A 563 -12.04 -16.50 -0.83
C SER A 563 -12.33 -15.05 -1.24
N ASP A 564 -11.96 -14.65 -2.46
CA ASP A 564 -12.27 -13.32 -2.99
C ASP A 564 -13.75 -13.17 -3.32
N LEU A 565 -14.42 -14.22 -3.78
CA LEU A 565 -15.87 -14.24 -3.99
C LEU A 565 -16.63 -14.10 -2.66
N GLN A 566 -16.19 -14.79 -1.59
CA GLN A 566 -16.73 -14.61 -0.24
C GLN A 566 -16.59 -13.16 0.26
N ARG A 567 -15.42 -12.53 0.01
CA ARG A 567 -15.20 -11.11 0.33
C ARG A 567 -16.11 -10.19 -0.47
N LEU A 568 -16.27 -10.46 -1.77
CA LEU A 568 -17.13 -9.69 -2.67
C LEU A 568 -18.58 -9.67 -2.18
N HIS A 569 -19.12 -10.82 -1.78
CA HIS A 569 -20.47 -10.91 -1.21
C HIS A 569 -20.63 -10.03 0.03
N GLY A 570 -19.65 -10.03 0.94
CA GLY A 570 -19.65 -9.14 2.11
C GLY A 570 -19.56 -7.65 1.77
N VAL A 571 -18.72 -7.27 0.80
CA VAL A 571 -18.62 -5.87 0.32
C VAL A 571 -19.94 -5.43 -0.31
N ARG A 572 -20.55 -6.29 -1.13
CA ARG A 572 -21.85 -6.06 -1.79
C ARG A 572 -22.96 -5.86 -0.75
N GLU A 573 -23.01 -6.69 0.28
CA GLU A 573 -23.98 -6.55 1.38
C GLU A 573 -23.89 -5.17 2.05
N ARG A 574 -22.69 -4.74 2.47
CA ARG A 574 -22.47 -3.44 3.12
C ARG A 574 -22.69 -2.25 2.18
N ALA A 575 -22.39 -2.41 0.90
CA ALA A 575 -22.65 -1.38 -0.11
C ALA A 575 -24.15 -1.12 -0.32
N ASN A 576 -25.02 -2.13 -0.13
CA ASN A 576 -26.47 -2.09 -0.44
C ASN A 576 -27.33 -1.34 0.61
N CYS A 577 -26.88 -0.15 1.03
CA CYS A 577 -27.55 0.73 1.97
C CYS A 577 -27.99 2.04 1.28
N CYS A 578 -29.25 2.45 1.43
CA CYS A 578 -29.86 3.56 0.67
C CYS A 578 -29.62 4.94 1.32
N PRO A 579 -28.88 5.86 0.69
CA PRO A 579 -28.69 7.20 1.23
C PRO A 579 -29.84 8.15 0.88
N LEU A 580 -30.63 7.89 -0.17
CA LEU A 580 -31.71 8.78 -0.65
C LEU A 580 -32.74 9.16 0.44
N GLY A 581 -33.22 10.41 0.38
CA GLY A 581 -34.15 11.03 1.32
C GLY A 581 -33.50 11.73 2.53
N VAL A 582 -32.20 12.00 2.48
CA VAL A 582 -31.42 12.70 3.52
C VAL A 582 -31.11 14.16 3.19
N GLY A 583 -31.49 14.65 2.01
CA GLY A 583 -31.19 16.02 1.58
C GLY A 583 -29.69 16.28 1.49
N ALA A 584 -29.28 17.52 1.77
CA ALA A 584 -27.88 17.92 1.66
C ALA A 584 -26.97 17.38 2.77
N LEU A 585 -27.51 17.20 3.99
CA LEU A 585 -26.81 16.69 5.18
C LEU A 585 -27.73 16.44 6.40
N ALA A 586 -28.91 17.07 6.47
CA ALA A 586 -29.72 17.18 7.69
C ALA A 586 -31.03 16.36 7.70
N GLY A 587 -31.34 15.62 6.62
CA GLY A 587 -32.64 15.01 6.37
C GLY A 587 -33.45 15.78 5.31
N ASN A 588 -34.40 15.09 4.67
CA ASN A 588 -35.42 15.74 3.85
C ASN A 588 -36.49 16.41 4.75
N PRO A 589 -36.88 17.67 4.50
CA PRO A 589 -37.77 18.43 5.39
C PRO A 589 -39.27 18.15 5.20
N PHE A 590 -39.65 17.34 4.20
CA PHE A 590 -41.05 17.11 3.82
C PHE A 590 -41.61 15.77 4.32
N GLY A 591 -40.84 15.00 5.11
CA GLY A 591 -41.30 13.73 5.66
C GLY A 591 -41.32 12.57 4.66
N ILE A 592 -40.41 12.57 3.68
CA ILE A 592 -40.32 11.55 2.63
C ILE A 592 -40.12 10.13 3.20
N ASP A 593 -40.88 9.15 2.68
CA ASP A 593 -40.75 7.75 3.11
C ASP A 593 -39.48 7.10 2.54
N ARG A 594 -38.42 7.09 3.37
CA ARG A 594 -37.15 6.42 3.04
C ARG A 594 -37.26 4.90 2.99
N THR A 595 -38.24 4.29 3.63
CA THR A 595 -38.50 2.84 3.52
C THR A 595 -39.07 2.50 2.15
N PHE A 596 -40.00 3.31 1.63
CA PHE A 596 -40.46 3.22 0.25
C PHE A 596 -39.30 3.38 -0.76
N LEU A 597 -38.50 4.45 -0.64
CA LEU A 597 -37.34 4.71 -1.51
C LEU A 597 -36.35 3.52 -1.52
N THR A 598 -36.03 2.99 -0.34
CA THR A 598 -35.15 1.82 -0.17
C THR A 598 -35.69 0.61 -0.89
N LYS A 599 -36.99 0.32 -0.76
CA LYS A 599 -37.65 -0.85 -1.35
C LYS A 599 -37.76 -0.76 -2.87
N ASP A 600 -38.18 0.39 -3.42
CA ASP A 600 -38.36 0.59 -4.87
C ASP A 600 -37.00 0.58 -5.62
N LEU A 601 -35.92 1.03 -4.97
CA LEU A 601 -34.53 0.91 -5.45
C LEU A 601 -33.85 -0.44 -5.15
N GLY A 602 -34.49 -1.35 -4.43
CA GLY A 602 -33.95 -2.68 -4.09
C GLY A 602 -32.78 -2.69 -3.10
N PHE A 603 -32.63 -1.64 -2.30
CA PHE A 603 -31.65 -1.60 -1.21
C PHE A 603 -32.10 -2.47 -0.01
N SER A 604 -31.14 -2.95 0.79
CA SER A 604 -31.44 -3.80 1.96
C SER A 604 -31.92 -2.98 3.16
N SER A 605 -31.45 -1.73 3.29
CA SER A 605 -31.70 -0.88 4.45
C SER A 605 -31.57 0.61 4.10
N VAL A 606 -32.13 1.48 4.95
CA VAL A 606 -31.84 2.93 4.93
C VAL A 606 -30.47 3.24 5.55
N HIS A 607 -29.77 4.25 5.03
CA HIS A 607 -28.62 4.81 5.73
C HIS A 607 -29.09 5.50 7.02
N PRO A 608 -28.60 5.12 8.21
CA PRO A 608 -29.25 5.49 9.49
C PRO A 608 -29.02 6.95 9.92
N ASN A 609 -27.99 7.61 9.38
CA ASN A 609 -27.64 8.99 9.72
C ASN A 609 -27.42 9.82 8.44
N SER A 610 -27.95 11.04 8.38
CA SER A 610 -27.91 11.90 7.20
C SER A 610 -26.55 12.53 6.92
N LEU A 611 -25.80 12.93 7.95
CA LEU A 611 -24.45 13.49 7.82
C LEU A 611 -23.50 12.45 7.24
N ALA A 612 -23.60 11.21 7.74
CA ALA A 612 -22.81 10.10 7.22
C ALA A 612 -23.30 9.66 5.82
N ALA A 613 -24.61 9.62 5.54
CA ALA A 613 -25.15 9.19 4.25
C ALA A 613 -24.60 9.96 3.04
N VAL A 614 -24.36 11.27 3.21
CA VAL A 614 -23.84 12.15 2.14
C VAL A 614 -22.32 12.14 2.05
N ALA A 615 -21.63 11.77 3.13
CA ALA A 615 -20.17 11.75 3.23
C ALA A 615 -19.55 10.37 2.96
N ASP A 616 -20.30 9.29 3.21
CA ASP A 616 -19.81 7.90 3.16
C ASP A 616 -19.33 7.52 1.76
N ARG A 617 -18.06 7.09 1.72
CA ARG A 617 -17.41 6.41 0.59
C ARG A 617 -16.62 5.17 1.04
N ASP A 618 -16.93 4.62 2.21
CA ASP A 618 -16.32 3.39 2.73
C ASP A 618 -16.59 2.22 1.77
N PHE A 619 -17.77 2.18 1.14
CA PHE A 619 -18.07 1.21 0.09
C PHE A 619 -17.12 1.29 -1.10
N VAL A 620 -16.67 2.49 -1.50
CA VAL A 620 -15.67 2.66 -2.58
C VAL A 620 -14.31 2.17 -2.10
N ALA A 621 -13.90 2.54 -0.89
CA ALA A 621 -12.65 2.08 -0.30
C ALA A 621 -12.61 0.54 -0.17
N GLU A 622 -13.70 -0.09 0.27
CA GLU A 622 -13.84 -1.55 0.34
C GLU A 622 -13.75 -2.21 -1.04
N ILE A 623 -14.43 -1.68 -2.07
CA ILE A 623 -14.35 -2.21 -3.44
C ILE A 623 -12.92 -2.12 -3.98
N LEU A 624 -12.21 -0.99 -3.77
CA LEU A 624 -10.82 -0.81 -4.20
C LEU A 624 -9.86 -1.75 -3.45
N GLN A 625 -10.07 -1.98 -2.14
CA GLN A 625 -9.26 -2.89 -1.32
C GLN A 625 -9.48 -4.36 -1.72
N TRP A 626 -10.74 -4.77 -1.88
CA TRP A 626 -11.10 -6.11 -2.37
C TRP A 626 -10.49 -6.37 -3.75
N SER A 627 -10.66 -5.41 -4.68
CA SER A 627 -10.08 -5.46 -6.03
C SER A 627 -8.57 -5.57 -6.00
N SER A 628 -7.90 -4.86 -5.09
CA SER A 628 -6.44 -4.92 -4.92
C SER A 628 -5.99 -6.33 -4.51
N LEU A 629 -6.68 -6.98 -3.56
CA LEU A 629 -6.33 -8.33 -3.12
C LEU A 629 -6.59 -9.38 -4.22
N LEU A 630 -7.73 -9.29 -4.92
CA LEU A 630 -8.01 -10.13 -6.07
C LEU A 630 -6.94 -9.99 -7.16
N MET A 631 -6.52 -8.76 -7.47
CA MET A 631 -5.45 -8.52 -8.43
C MET A 631 -4.08 -9.02 -7.97
N VAL A 632 -3.81 -9.11 -6.65
CA VAL A 632 -2.63 -9.80 -6.11
C VAL A 632 -2.70 -11.31 -6.36
N HIS A 633 -3.88 -11.95 -6.21
CA HIS A 633 -4.03 -13.37 -6.54
C HIS A 633 -3.88 -13.63 -8.05
N LEU A 634 -4.50 -12.80 -8.89
CA LEU A 634 -4.37 -12.89 -10.35
C LEU A 634 -2.93 -12.61 -10.84
N SER A 635 -2.18 -11.73 -10.19
CA SER A 635 -0.77 -11.49 -10.54
C SER A 635 0.14 -12.67 -10.16
N ARG A 636 -0.15 -13.38 -9.06
CA ARG A 636 0.55 -14.63 -8.71
C ARG A 636 0.25 -15.76 -9.70
N LEU A 637 -1.00 -15.92 -10.12
CA LEU A 637 -1.36 -16.86 -11.20
C LEU A 637 -0.64 -16.50 -12.50
N SER A 638 -0.56 -15.21 -12.82
CA SER A 638 0.15 -14.71 -14.00
C SER A 638 1.65 -15.02 -13.93
N GLU A 639 2.29 -14.82 -12.77
CA GLU A 639 3.71 -15.13 -12.56
C GLU A 639 4.02 -16.61 -12.88
N ASP A 640 3.28 -17.53 -12.27
CA ASP A 640 3.44 -18.97 -12.50
C ASP A 640 3.26 -19.32 -13.99
N LEU A 641 2.19 -18.85 -14.62
CA LEU A 641 1.90 -19.13 -16.02
C LEU A 641 2.92 -18.52 -16.99
N ILE A 642 3.44 -17.32 -16.71
CA ILE A 642 4.52 -16.69 -17.48
C ILE A 642 5.77 -17.55 -17.40
N ILE A 643 6.20 -17.95 -16.19
CA ILE A 643 7.37 -18.81 -15.98
C ILE A 643 7.18 -20.16 -16.67
N TYR A 644 6.02 -20.79 -16.52
CA TYR A 644 5.71 -22.10 -17.13
C TYR A 644 5.60 -22.05 -18.66
N SER A 645 5.38 -20.86 -19.25
CA SER A 645 5.36 -20.63 -20.70
C SER A 645 6.75 -20.43 -21.33
N THR A 646 7.80 -20.22 -20.53
CA THR A 646 9.17 -20.04 -21.01
C THR A 646 9.71 -21.27 -21.74
N ALA A 647 10.73 -21.10 -22.58
CA ALA A 647 11.34 -22.23 -23.30
C ALA A 647 12.08 -23.18 -22.34
N GLU A 648 12.56 -22.65 -21.22
CA GLU A 648 13.30 -23.34 -20.16
C GLU A 648 12.41 -24.31 -19.37
N PHE A 649 11.15 -23.93 -19.11
CA PHE A 649 10.16 -24.80 -18.47
C PHE A 649 9.38 -25.60 -19.52
N GLY A 650 8.75 -24.91 -20.49
CA GLY A 650 7.95 -25.52 -21.56
C GLY A 650 6.76 -26.34 -21.06
N PHE A 651 6.26 -26.03 -19.86
CA PHE A 651 5.19 -26.77 -19.18
C PHE A 651 3.81 -26.45 -19.77
N ILE A 652 3.59 -25.20 -20.17
CA ILE A 652 2.32 -24.74 -20.73
C ILE A 652 2.54 -23.96 -22.02
N ARG A 653 1.48 -23.81 -22.82
CA ARG A 653 1.43 -22.90 -23.97
C ARG A 653 0.13 -22.12 -23.92
N VAL A 654 0.24 -20.79 -23.92
CA VAL A 654 -0.90 -19.88 -24.02
C VAL A 654 -1.46 -19.91 -25.44
N ALA A 655 -2.79 -19.88 -25.57
CA ALA A 655 -3.49 -19.84 -26.85
C ALA A 655 -3.20 -18.54 -27.62
N ASP A 656 -3.23 -18.60 -28.95
CA ASP A 656 -2.91 -17.44 -29.82
C ASP A 656 -3.76 -16.20 -29.50
N GLU A 657 -5.04 -16.39 -29.19
CA GLU A 657 -6.01 -15.35 -28.83
C GLU A 657 -5.61 -14.52 -27.59
N TYR A 658 -4.71 -15.05 -26.74
CA TYR A 658 -4.24 -14.40 -25.51
C TYR A 658 -2.72 -14.17 -25.48
N SER A 659 -2.03 -14.27 -26.62
CA SER A 659 -0.56 -14.13 -26.72
C SER A 659 -0.17 -13.25 -27.92
N ALA A 660 0.90 -12.46 -27.81
CA ALA A 660 1.46 -11.81 -29.00
C ALA A 660 2.54 -12.68 -29.66
N GLY A 661 2.53 -12.73 -30.99
CA GLY A 661 3.56 -13.40 -31.80
C GLY A 661 4.64 -12.44 -32.28
N SER A 662 5.84 -12.96 -32.55
CA SER A 662 6.87 -12.21 -33.29
C SER A 662 6.74 -12.47 -34.80
N SER A 663 6.74 -11.40 -35.60
CA SER A 663 6.75 -11.49 -37.08
C SER A 663 8.03 -12.12 -37.65
N LEU A 664 9.10 -12.21 -36.85
CA LEU A 664 10.39 -12.81 -37.23
C LEU A 664 10.64 -14.20 -36.63
N MET A 665 9.96 -14.54 -35.53
CA MET A 665 10.19 -15.78 -34.77
C MET A 665 8.85 -16.49 -34.50
N PRO A 666 8.38 -17.36 -35.40
CA PRO A 666 7.04 -17.96 -35.32
C PRO A 666 6.86 -18.92 -34.12
N GLN A 667 7.95 -19.37 -33.52
CA GLN A 667 7.94 -20.16 -32.27
C GLN A 667 7.77 -19.30 -31.01
N LYS A 668 8.08 -17.99 -31.07
CA LYS A 668 8.04 -17.10 -29.91
C LYS A 668 6.63 -16.56 -29.69
N LYS A 669 5.94 -17.12 -28.71
CA LYS A 669 4.72 -16.56 -28.12
C LYS A 669 5.06 -15.81 -26.85
N ASN A 670 4.62 -14.56 -26.76
CA ASN A 670 4.74 -13.73 -25.57
C ASN A 670 3.43 -13.82 -24.76
N PRO A 671 3.47 -13.99 -23.42
CA PRO A 671 2.29 -14.07 -22.57
C PRO A 671 1.72 -12.68 -22.21
N ASP A 672 1.53 -11.79 -23.18
CA ASP A 672 1.13 -10.37 -23.00
C ASP A 672 -0.10 -10.19 -22.11
N SER A 673 -1.10 -11.07 -22.22
CA SER A 673 -2.30 -11.05 -21.39
C SER A 673 -1.99 -11.18 -19.90
N LEU A 674 -1.08 -12.08 -19.54
CA LEU A 674 -0.66 -12.36 -18.17
C LEU A 674 0.28 -11.25 -17.65
N GLU A 675 1.17 -10.74 -18.50
CA GLU A 675 2.00 -9.58 -18.17
C GLU A 675 1.15 -8.32 -17.92
N ALA A 676 0.11 -8.11 -18.72
CA ALA A 676 -0.84 -7.00 -18.54
C ALA A 676 -1.68 -7.15 -17.26
N ILE A 677 -2.13 -8.36 -16.91
CA ILE A 677 -2.82 -8.63 -15.63
C ILE A 677 -1.88 -8.31 -14.45
N ARG A 678 -0.64 -8.81 -14.48
CA ARG A 678 0.39 -8.54 -13.45
C ARG A 678 0.68 -7.05 -13.31
N GLY A 679 0.83 -6.31 -14.42
CA GLY A 679 1.03 -4.86 -14.41
C GLY A 679 -0.19 -4.07 -13.89
N LYS A 680 -1.40 -4.51 -14.24
CA LYS A 680 -2.66 -3.87 -13.79
C LYS A 680 -2.90 -3.98 -12.28
N ALA A 681 -2.30 -4.97 -11.60
CA ALA A 681 -2.38 -5.07 -10.14
C ALA A 681 -1.81 -3.82 -9.45
N GLY A 682 -0.65 -3.32 -9.91
CA GLY A 682 -0.05 -2.10 -9.36
C GLY A 682 -0.91 -0.85 -9.53
N ARG A 683 -1.66 -0.73 -10.64
CA ARG A 683 -2.60 0.37 -10.89
C ARG A 683 -3.76 0.37 -9.88
N VAL A 684 -4.39 -0.79 -9.69
CA VAL A 684 -5.52 -0.94 -8.75
C VAL A 684 -5.08 -0.69 -7.30
N MET A 685 -3.91 -1.20 -6.91
CA MET A 685 -3.32 -0.94 -5.58
C MET A 685 -3.01 0.55 -5.38
N GLY A 686 -2.49 1.23 -6.41
CA GLY A 686 -2.24 2.67 -6.38
C GLY A 686 -3.52 3.48 -6.21
N GLN A 687 -4.60 3.12 -6.90
CA GLN A 687 -5.92 3.73 -6.76
C GLN A 687 -6.49 3.58 -5.35
N ALA A 688 -6.40 2.39 -4.76
CA ALA A 688 -6.82 2.16 -3.38
C ALA A 688 -6.05 3.04 -2.37
N SER A 689 -4.72 3.14 -2.54
CA SER A 689 -3.88 3.97 -1.68
C SER A 689 -4.12 5.48 -1.87
N GLY A 690 -4.34 5.93 -3.11
CA GLY A 690 -4.65 7.31 -3.43
C GLY A 690 -5.99 7.73 -2.83
N PHE A 691 -7.03 6.93 -3.05
CA PHE A 691 -8.38 7.25 -2.55
C PHE A 691 -8.47 7.25 -1.01
N LEU A 692 -7.79 6.32 -0.33
CA LEU A 692 -7.67 6.37 1.14
C LEU A 692 -6.95 7.64 1.63
N SER A 693 -6.03 8.18 0.83
CA SER A 693 -5.35 9.43 1.15
C SER A 693 -6.26 10.65 0.95
N THR A 694 -7.17 10.61 -0.02
CA THR A 694 -8.22 11.65 -0.20
C THR A 694 -9.23 11.64 0.94
N LEU A 695 -9.68 10.47 1.41
CA LEU A 695 -10.64 10.38 2.53
C LEU A 695 -10.04 10.77 3.89
N LYS A 696 -8.71 10.71 4.03
CA LYS A 696 -8.01 10.95 5.30
C LYS A 696 -8.21 12.39 5.77
N SER A 697 -8.81 12.53 6.96
CA SER A 697 -8.97 13.80 7.68
C SER A 697 -9.94 14.82 7.04
N LEU A 698 -10.84 14.38 6.17
CA LEU A 698 -11.96 15.23 5.71
C LEU A 698 -12.88 15.60 6.90
N PRO A 699 -13.32 16.87 7.04
CA PRO A 699 -14.29 17.26 8.05
C PRO A 699 -15.70 16.78 7.67
N THR A 700 -16.57 16.52 8.65
CA THR A 700 -17.98 16.18 8.36
C THR A 700 -18.71 17.39 7.74
N ALA A 701 -19.57 17.26 6.71
CA ALA A 701 -20.06 16.04 6.05
C ALA A 701 -19.57 15.91 4.60
N TYR A 702 -20.31 16.43 3.62
CA TYR A 702 -19.91 16.45 2.22
C TYR A 702 -18.82 17.52 1.98
N ASN A 703 -17.75 17.14 1.29
CA ASN A 703 -16.72 18.04 0.77
C ASN A 703 -16.45 17.68 -0.69
N LYS A 704 -16.06 18.64 -1.52
CA LYS A 704 -15.88 18.43 -2.97
C LYS A 704 -14.80 17.39 -3.29
N ASP A 705 -13.86 17.17 -2.36
CA ASP A 705 -12.84 16.12 -2.37
C ASP A 705 -13.40 14.72 -2.68
N ILE A 706 -14.65 14.41 -2.25
CA ILE A 706 -15.24 13.08 -2.50
C ILE A 706 -15.73 12.89 -3.95
N GLN A 707 -15.58 13.89 -4.83
CA GLN A 707 -15.70 13.71 -6.28
C GLN A 707 -14.64 12.74 -6.83
N GLU A 708 -13.43 12.75 -6.24
CA GLU A 708 -12.34 11.79 -6.50
C GLU A 708 -12.68 10.33 -6.18
N SER A 709 -13.89 10.04 -5.67
CA SER A 709 -14.37 8.67 -5.48
C SER A 709 -14.88 8.01 -6.77
N VAL A 710 -15.19 8.80 -7.81
CA VAL A 710 -15.83 8.29 -9.04
C VAL A 710 -14.81 7.66 -9.99
N GLU A 711 -13.80 8.41 -10.46
CA GLU A 711 -12.84 7.89 -11.45
C GLU A 711 -12.09 6.62 -11.01
N PRO A 712 -11.55 6.52 -9.77
CA PRO A 712 -10.89 5.30 -9.31
C PRO A 712 -11.85 4.10 -9.27
N LEU A 713 -13.11 4.31 -8.89
CA LEU A 713 -14.14 3.26 -8.86
C LEU A 713 -14.45 2.76 -10.28
N LEU A 714 -14.75 3.67 -11.22
CA LEU A 714 -15.08 3.36 -12.61
C LEU A 714 -13.96 2.55 -13.29
N ASP A 715 -12.72 3.01 -13.16
CA ASP A 715 -11.57 2.37 -13.79
C ASP A 715 -11.15 1.05 -13.12
N CYS A 716 -11.25 0.97 -11.79
CA CYS A 716 -10.93 -0.24 -11.05
C CYS A 716 -11.87 -1.39 -11.43
N VAL A 717 -13.19 -1.17 -11.36
CA VAL A 717 -14.21 -2.18 -11.68
C VAL A 717 -14.07 -2.67 -13.13
N LYS A 718 -13.87 -1.76 -14.08
CA LYS A 718 -13.58 -2.08 -15.48
C LYS A 718 -12.29 -2.91 -15.63
N THR A 719 -11.23 -2.52 -14.92
CA THR A 719 -9.94 -3.21 -14.97
C THR A 719 -10.04 -4.63 -14.41
N VAL A 720 -10.69 -4.82 -13.25
CA VAL A 720 -10.89 -6.14 -12.63
C VAL A 720 -11.74 -7.04 -13.53
N SER A 721 -12.87 -6.53 -14.05
CA SER A 721 -13.76 -7.25 -14.97
C SER A 721 -13.02 -7.75 -16.21
N HIS A 722 -12.18 -6.92 -16.82
CA HIS A 722 -11.34 -7.33 -17.94
C HIS A 722 -10.29 -8.38 -17.52
N CYS A 723 -9.59 -8.19 -16.40
CA CYS A 723 -8.58 -9.13 -15.92
C CYS A 723 -9.17 -10.51 -15.58
N LEU A 724 -10.33 -10.59 -14.93
CA LEU A 724 -11.04 -11.84 -14.63
C LEU A 724 -11.42 -12.58 -15.91
N ARG A 725 -12.06 -11.89 -16.87
CA ARG A 725 -12.48 -12.49 -18.15
C ARG A 725 -11.30 -13.00 -18.96
N ILE A 726 -10.19 -12.24 -19.01
CA ILE A 726 -8.96 -12.66 -19.69
C ILE A 726 -8.31 -13.85 -18.96
N ALA A 727 -8.20 -13.82 -17.63
CA ALA A 727 -7.63 -14.93 -16.86
C ALA A 727 -8.42 -16.23 -17.04
N SER A 728 -9.76 -16.15 -17.01
CA SER A 728 -10.66 -17.29 -17.28
C SER A 728 -10.51 -17.82 -18.71
N GLY A 729 -10.37 -16.93 -19.71
CA GLY A 729 -10.08 -17.29 -21.10
C GLY A 729 -8.74 -17.97 -21.30
N VAL A 730 -7.67 -17.43 -20.69
CA VAL A 730 -6.34 -18.07 -20.69
C VAL A 730 -6.41 -19.44 -20.03
N LEU A 731 -7.05 -19.57 -18.86
CA LEU A 731 -7.15 -20.84 -18.15
C LEU A 731 -7.96 -21.89 -18.91
N SER A 732 -9.06 -21.52 -19.56
CA SER A 732 -9.91 -22.45 -20.33
C SER A 732 -9.26 -22.93 -21.63
N THR A 733 -8.34 -22.16 -22.21
CA THR A 733 -7.67 -22.47 -23.50
C THR A 733 -6.20 -22.91 -23.35
N LEU A 734 -5.67 -22.93 -22.12
CA LEU A 734 -4.28 -23.27 -21.82
C LEU A 734 -3.93 -24.70 -22.27
N GLN A 735 -2.89 -24.85 -23.09
CA GLN A 735 -2.38 -26.16 -23.47
C GLN A 735 -1.31 -26.61 -22.48
N ILE A 736 -1.46 -27.81 -21.91
CA ILE A 736 -0.48 -28.41 -20.99
C ILE A 736 0.43 -29.39 -21.73
N ASN A 737 1.72 -29.39 -21.37
CA ASN A 737 2.69 -30.36 -21.84
C ASN A 737 3.05 -31.33 -20.69
N SER A 738 2.22 -32.37 -20.54
CA SER A 738 2.37 -33.40 -19.50
C SER A 738 3.74 -34.07 -19.54
N GLU A 739 4.28 -34.34 -20.73
CA GLU A 739 5.59 -34.97 -20.90
C GLU A 739 6.72 -34.06 -20.43
N LYS A 740 6.66 -32.75 -20.67
CA LYS A 740 7.63 -31.78 -20.13
C LYS A 740 7.54 -31.64 -18.62
N MET A 741 6.33 -31.58 -18.06
CA MET A 741 6.12 -31.56 -16.60
C MET A 741 6.68 -32.83 -15.94
N LYS A 742 6.39 -34.01 -16.50
CA LYS A 742 6.89 -35.30 -16.02
C LYS A 742 8.41 -35.43 -16.17
N ALA A 743 8.99 -35.01 -17.29
CA ALA A 743 10.43 -35.02 -17.51
C ALA A 743 11.21 -34.03 -16.63
N ALA A 744 10.54 -33.05 -16.02
CA ALA A 744 11.13 -32.14 -15.04
C ALA A 744 11.14 -32.71 -13.61
N LEU A 745 10.49 -33.86 -13.37
CA LEU A 745 10.60 -34.59 -12.10
C LEU A 745 11.93 -35.35 -12.07
N THR A 746 12.71 -35.14 -11.01
CA THR A 746 14.03 -35.76 -10.84
C THR A 746 14.08 -36.49 -9.50
N ALA A 747 14.82 -37.61 -9.43
CA ALA A 747 14.73 -38.53 -8.30
C ALA A 747 15.18 -37.92 -6.96
N ASP A 748 16.07 -36.92 -6.99
CA ASP A 748 16.50 -36.12 -5.83
C ASP A 748 15.33 -35.47 -5.07
N MET A 749 14.24 -35.13 -5.76
CA MET A 749 13.00 -34.63 -5.14
C MET A 749 12.35 -35.64 -4.18
N LEU A 750 12.65 -36.93 -4.34
CA LEU A 750 12.17 -38.03 -3.49
C LEU A 750 13.12 -38.32 -2.32
N ALA A 751 14.16 -37.53 -2.10
CA ALA A 751 15.02 -37.63 -0.91
C ALA A 751 14.22 -37.41 0.40
N THR A 752 13.13 -36.62 0.37
CA THR A 752 12.21 -36.54 1.51
C THR A 752 11.45 -37.84 1.71
N ASP A 753 10.92 -38.44 0.65
CA ASP A 753 10.18 -39.71 0.70
C ASP A 753 11.09 -40.88 1.15
N VAL A 754 12.41 -40.82 0.90
CA VAL A 754 13.43 -41.70 1.48
C VAL A 754 13.55 -41.50 3.00
N ALA A 755 13.49 -40.26 3.49
CA ALA A 755 13.47 -39.99 4.93
C ALA A 755 12.17 -40.50 5.58
N ASP A 756 11.01 -40.32 4.93
CA ASP A 756 9.71 -40.79 5.40
C ASP A 756 9.62 -42.32 5.47
N TYR A 757 10.17 -43.02 4.46
CA TYR A 757 10.31 -44.48 4.48
C TYR A 757 11.04 -44.99 5.73
N LEU A 758 12.10 -44.28 6.17
CA LEU A 758 12.83 -44.65 7.39
C LEU A 758 12.03 -44.33 8.66
N VAL A 759 11.22 -43.26 8.67
CA VAL A 759 10.29 -42.96 9.78
C VAL A 759 9.27 -44.08 9.95
N VAL A 760 8.71 -44.59 8.84
CA VAL A 760 7.77 -45.72 8.87
C VAL A 760 8.41 -47.00 9.43
N LYS A 761 9.73 -47.19 9.24
CA LYS A 761 10.50 -48.27 9.89
C LYS A 761 11.00 -47.92 11.31
N GLY A 762 10.49 -46.86 11.92
CA GLY A 762 10.73 -46.50 13.32
C GLY A 762 11.99 -45.67 13.58
N VAL A 763 12.69 -45.18 12.55
CA VAL A 763 13.86 -44.30 12.71
C VAL A 763 13.41 -42.88 13.06
N PRO A 764 13.92 -42.25 14.14
CA PRO A 764 13.54 -40.88 14.50
C PRO A 764 13.84 -39.87 13.38
N PHE A 765 12.87 -39.00 13.05
CA PHE A 765 12.97 -38.07 11.89
C PHE A 765 14.24 -37.23 11.82
N ARG A 766 14.79 -36.78 12.97
CA ARG A 766 16.08 -36.05 12.99
C ARG A 766 17.23 -36.88 12.41
N GLN A 767 17.22 -38.20 12.59
CA GLN A 767 18.21 -39.11 12.01
C GLN A 767 17.90 -39.39 10.54
N THR A 768 16.63 -39.53 10.15
CA THR A 768 16.25 -39.84 8.76
C THR A 768 16.66 -38.74 7.79
N HIS A 769 16.59 -37.46 8.18
CA HIS A 769 17.13 -36.35 7.38
C HIS A 769 18.64 -36.46 7.15
N HIS A 770 19.42 -36.81 8.18
CA HIS A 770 20.87 -37.03 8.03
C HIS A 770 21.19 -38.24 7.15
N ILE A 771 20.39 -39.31 7.23
CA ILE A 771 20.53 -40.51 6.40
C ILE A 771 20.15 -40.21 4.94
N ALA A 772 19.03 -39.54 4.68
CA ALA A 772 18.64 -39.11 3.34
C ALA A 772 19.68 -38.16 2.71
N GLY A 773 20.20 -37.21 3.48
CA GLY A 773 21.32 -36.37 3.03
C GLY A 773 22.60 -37.16 2.75
N ALA A 774 22.84 -38.30 3.42
CA ALA A 774 23.93 -39.20 3.11
C ALA A 774 23.68 -40.04 1.84
N VAL A 775 22.43 -40.42 1.58
CA VAL A 775 22.01 -41.07 0.31
C VAL A 775 22.25 -40.12 -0.87
N VAL A 776 21.85 -38.85 -0.76
CA VAL A 776 22.13 -37.83 -1.79
C VAL A 776 23.64 -37.70 -2.04
N ARG A 777 24.44 -37.48 -1.00
CA ARG A 777 25.92 -37.40 -1.14
C ARG A 777 26.52 -38.65 -1.77
N LYS A 778 26.02 -39.84 -1.43
CA LYS A 778 26.53 -41.11 -1.98
C LYS A 778 26.23 -41.27 -3.47
N ALA A 779 25.11 -40.72 -3.93
CA ALA A 779 24.75 -40.68 -5.34
C ALA A 779 25.64 -39.68 -6.11
N GLU A 780 25.84 -38.48 -5.55
CA GLU A 780 26.76 -37.45 -6.07
C GLU A 780 28.20 -37.98 -6.19
N GLU A 781 28.74 -38.63 -5.14
CA GLU A 781 30.06 -39.27 -5.11
C GLU A 781 30.26 -40.30 -6.24
N LYS A 782 29.17 -40.97 -6.65
CA LYS A 782 29.18 -41.98 -7.72
C LYS A 782 28.80 -41.42 -9.10
N GLY A 783 28.34 -40.16 -9.19
CA GLY A 783 27.82 -39.57 -10.43
C GLY A 783 26.54 -40.25 -10.94
N VAL A 784 25.69 -40.75 -10.04
CA VAL A 784 24.43 -41.45 -10.36
C VAL A 784 23.23 -40.77 -9.69
N SER A 785 22.02 -41.09 -10.13
CA SER A 785 20.77 -40.71 -9.47
C SER A 785 20.61 -41.42 -8.12
N ILE A 786 19.90 -40.81 -7.15
CA ILE A 786 19.62 -41.48 -5.86
C ILE A 786 18.79 -42.76 -6.02
N ALA A 787 18.02 -42.87 -7.12
CA ALA A 787 17.25 -44.07 -7.48
C ALA A 787 18.12 -45.20 -8.06
N GLU A 788 19.36 -44.91 -8.48
CA GLU A 788 20.29 -45.88 -9.09
C GLU A 788 21.24 -46.49 -8.04
N LEU A 789 21.20 -46.02 -6.79
CA LEU A 789 21.96 -46.59 -5.68
C LEU A 789 21.46 -48.00 -5.35
N LYS A 790 22.37 -48.97 -5.39
CA LYS A 790 22.05 -50.38 -5.13
C LYS A 790 21.85 -50.60 -3.63
N LEU A 791 21.01 -51.56 -3.26
CA LEU A 791 20.74 -51.90 -1.85
C LEU A 791 22.00 -52.09 -0.97
N PRO A 792 23.12 -52.71 -1.45
CA PRO A 792 24.35 -52.79 -0.67
C PRO A 792 25.01 -51.43 -0.37
N ASP A 793 24.85 -50.43 -1.24
CA ASP A 793 25.33 -49.06 -0.98
C ASP A 793 24.44 -48.35 0.05
N LEU A 794 23.12 -48.56 -0.02
CA LEU A 794 22.16 -48.01 0.94
C LEU A 794 22.36 -48.64 2.33
N LYS A 795 22.59 -49.96 2.41
CA LYS A 795 22.90 -50.66 3.67
C LYS A 795 24.22 -50.23 4.34
N GLN A 796 25.16 -49.62 3.61
CA GLN A 796 26.33 -48.96 4.22
C GLN A 796 25.98 -47.66 4.96
N ILE A 797 24.87 -47.01 4.61
CA ILE A 797 24.41 -45.76 5.22
C ILE A 797 23.47 -46.04 6.40
N SER A 798 22.53 -46.99 6.24
CA SER A 798 21.64 -47.43 7.31
C SER A 798 21.22 -48.89 7.11
N PRO A 799 21.28 -49.74 8.14
CA PRO A 799 20.84 -51.14 8.04
C PRO A 799 19.32 -51.29 7.83
N GLN A 800 18.53 -50.21 7.99
CA GLN A 800 17.08 -50.20 7.84
C GLN A 800 16.59 -50.11 6.38
N PHE A 801 17.49 -49.93 5.41
CA PHE A 801 17.13 -50.02 4.00
C PHE A 801 16.95 -51.47 3.58
N GLU A 802 15.82 -51.81 2.97
CA GLU A 802 15.51 -53.15 2.46
C GLU A 802 15.10 -53.04 0.99
N ALA A 803 14.83 -54.17 0.32
CA ALA A 803 14.55 -54.21 -1.11
C ALA A 803 13.32 -53.38 -1.54
N ASP A 804 12.41 -53.07 -0.60
CA ASP A 804 11.23 -52.21 -0.78
C ASP A 804 11.58 -50.71 -0.94
N ILE A 805 12.85 -50.30 -0.76
CA ILE A 805 13.27 -48.91 -1.01
C ILE A 805 13.07 -48.47 -2.46
N VAL A 806 13.06 -49.40 -3.43
CA VAL A 806 12.86 -49.06 -4.86
C VAL A 806 11.47 -48.45 -5.11
N ASP A 807 10.48 -48.84 -4.31
CA ASP A 807 9.10 -48.33 -4.37
C ASP A 807 8.96 -46.88 -3.90
N VAL A 808 10.01 -46.30 -3.32
CA VAL A 808 10.06 -44.86 -2.95
C VAL A 808 10.36 -43.99 -4.15
N PHE A 809 11.05 -44.51 -5.17
CA PHE A 809 11.46 -43.74 -6.36
C PHE A 809 10.37 -43.63 -7.45
N ASP A 810 9.11 -43.78 -7.04
CA ASP A 810 7.92 -43.66 -7.88
C ASP A 810 7.17 -42.35 -7.54
N PHE A 811 7.15 -41.42 -8.49
CA PHE A 811 6.50 -40.12 -8.31
C PHE A 811 4.98 -40.21 -8.09
N GLU A 812 4.30 -41.24 -8.62
CA GLU A 812 2.87 -41.45 -8.42
C GLU A 812 2.61 -41.91 -6.98
N ARG A 813 3.40 -42.86 -6.47
CA ARG A 813 3.35 -43.27 -5.06
C ARG A 813 3.69 -42.13 -4.12
N SER A 814 4.61 -41.25 -4.49
CA SER A 814 4.92 -40.03 -3.74
C SER A 814 3.69 -39.14 -3.59
N VAL A 815 3.02 -38.75 -4.69
CA VAL A 815 1.81 -37.91 -4.57
C VAL A 815 0.67 -38.61 -3.85
N GLU A 816 0.47 -39.92 -4.07
CA GLU A 816 -0.62 -40.67 -3.45
C GLU A 816 -0.45 -40.89 -1.94
N ARG A 817 0.78 -40.86 -1.39
CA ARG A 817 0.98 -40.88 0.08
C ARG A 817 0.48 -39.62 0.77
N ARG A 818 0.33 -38.50 0.06
CA ARG A 818 -0.06 -37.19 0.60
C ARG A 818 -1.60 -37.09 0.69
N THR A 819 -2.19 -37.98 1.50
CA THR A 819 -3.65 -38.23 1.65
C THR A 819 -4.38 -37.34 2.65
N ALA A 820 -3.66 -36.68 3.56
CA ALA A 820 -4.25 -35.72 4.49
C ALA A 820 -5.01 -34.61 3.74
N GLN A 821 -6.06 -34.07 4.36
CA GLN A 821 -6.89 -33.02 3.76
C GLN A 821 -6.05 -31.82 3.32
N GLY A 822 -6.19 -31.43 2.04
CA GLY A 822 -5.37 -30.38 1.43
C GLY A 822 -4.04 -30.87 0.84
N GLY A 823 -3.73 -32.17 0.93
CA GLY A 823 -2.60 -32.79 0.23
C GLY A 823 -2.85 -32.99 -1.27
N THR A 824 -1.83 -33.49 -1.98
CA THR A 824 -1.80 -33.58 -3.46
C THR A 824 -2.20 -34.95 -4.03
N SER A 825 -2.53 -35.94 -3.19
CA SER A 825 -3.11 -37.22 -3.63
C SER A 825 -4.41 -37.05 -4.40
N ARG A 826 -4.76 -38.02 -5.26
CA ARG A 826 -5.99 -37.99 -6.08
C ARG A 826 -7.24 -37.84 -5.21
N SER A 827 -7.32 -38.57 -4.10
CA SER A 827 -8.45 -38.51 -3.17
C SER A 827 -8.60 -37.13 -2.51
N SER A 828 -7.50 -36.52 -2.05
CA SER A 828 -7.51 -35.17 -1.48
C SER A 828 -7.86 -34.10 -2.51
N VAL A 829 -7.35 -34.23 -3.74
CA VAL A 829 -7.65 -33.31 -4.85
C VAL A 829 -9.13 -33.40 -5.27
N LEU A 830 -9.71 -34.60 -5.34
CA LEU A 830 -11.15 -34.78 -5.56
C LEU A 830 -12.00 -34.20 -4.42
N GLY A 831 -11.52 -34.27 -3.17
CA GLY A 831 -12.16 -33.61 -2.01
C GLY A 831 -12.14 -32.08 -2.13
N GLN A 832 -11.01 -31.49 -2.52
CA GLN A 832 -10.88 -30.04 -2.78
C GLN A 832 -11.82 -29.58 -3.91
N ILE A 833 -11.87 -30.33 -5.01
CA ILE A 833 -12.80 -30.11 -6.13
C ILE A 833 -14.25 -30.11 -5.64
N SER A 834 -14.65 -31.15 -4.89
CA SER A 834 -16.02 -31.30 -4.40
C SER A 834 -16.44 -30.16 -3.47
N ALA A 835 -15.51 -29.62 -2.67
CA ALA A 835 -15.77 -28.48 -1.80
C ALA A 835 -16.04 -27.19 -2.58
N ILE A 836 -15.29 -26.92 -3.67
CA ILE A 836 -15.53 -25.75 -4.53
C ILE A 836 -16.85 -25.91 -5.29
N GLU A 837 -17.18 -27.11 -5.79
CA GLU A 837 -18.46 -27.37 -6.45
C GLU A 837 -19.65 -27.18 -5.50
N ALA A 838 -19.56 -27.68 -4.25
CA ALA A 838 -20.58 -27.45 -3.24
C ALA A 838 -20.74 -25.95 -2.93
N TYR A 839 -19.64 -25.18 -2.89
CA TYR A 839 -19.69 -23.73 -2.71
C TYR A 839 -20.41 -23.01 -3.86
N LEU A 840 -20.15 -23.40 -5.12
CA LEU A 840 -20.76 -22.83 -6.33
C LEU A 840 -22.24 -23.22 -6.53
N VAL A 841 -22.72 -24.28 -5.88
CA VAL A 841 -24.14 -24.68 -5.90
C VAL A 841 -24.91 -24.03 -4.74
N GLY A 842 -24.26 -23.81 -3.59
CA GLY A 842 -24.89 -23.23 -2.40
C GLY A 842 -24.94 -21.70 -2.37
N ASN A 843 -24.17 -21.01 -3.23
CA ASN A 843 -24.07 -19.55 -3.33
C ASN A 843 -23.86 -19.13 -4.79
#